data_AF-A0A133KJQ2-F1
#
_entry.id   AF-A0A133KJQ2-F1
#
_cell.length_a   1.000
_cell.length_b   1.000
_cell.length_c   1.000
_cell.angle_alpha   90.00
_cell.angle_beta   90.00
_cell.angle_gamma   90.00
#
_symmetry.space_group_name_H-M   'P 1'
#
loop_
_entity.id
_entity.type
_entity.pdbx_description
1 polymer ?
#
loop_
_entity_poly.entity_id
_entity_poly.type
_entity_poly.pdbx_seq_one_letter_code
_entity_poly.pdbx_strand_id
1 'polypeptide(L)'
;MEGLSVYKRIIVVVASALFALLALLAAIITGLYDRDFPQAIHTGSRISLDFSESNISITKAFDTLEKLDPRWGLGLVKVAPDLEGDGDAQIFVALNNEGYPKEFTWFGGEGTGKIVGKERLATSYPDGLYLVTGKETHLNELVNSLKQSGVKVSRTDASIFRSLEFVVRERGFAAAVVAAFALIAALALFWLSLRARGRALRVLGGCPTVQIQMQDLSGFGGALLLAALVVVVVSAGYVGIFHGWMYVGAFLKALVSLQVAIIGVSLFVAFVMSASAWPSATMLATRQPAVKSLRVAAIVIQILTFLLVVAAAGPAWSTYKHSSAMAAEMAQWKQLADQVAIVFATDVDEMDSLEPQIGKLVKEAESRDKVALSYTFTKEMGLPADSGKYSAVSFVNQRWLDLVTKGAPQSAVKPVPYRSIPKGLIQMVREETKLLSRHGFSRESFGQLQFMQPVKGFQLPVAQGGGGQSLHFADDVLVVVVPSIYDAFNDSTLTSMASTSNIVFTGVAATQQLLKNHGLDVRALREHGIHGELHIAYIAEDGILQAQFAANVVRLQSFALIALVVAFTVATVISALITAILRAKHDFPLRLAGQSWARILWNRVVKELLIGTGLAGIVVMLQRPDAMEAVLVIAVYGLLVVPLSHLFATRYCFNGVIRRRI
;
A
#
# COMPACT_ATOMS: atom_id res chain seq x y z
N MET A 1 13.30 -35.62 -30.18
CA MET A 1 13.05 -34.17 -30.31
C MET A 1 11.77 -33.71 -29.61
N GLU A 2 10.72 -34.52 -29.47
CA GLU A 2 9.46 -34.13 -28.80
C GLU A 2 9.61 -33.67 -27.34
N GLY A 3 10.47 -34.32 -26.54
CA GLY A 3 10.66 -33.95 -25.12
C GLY A 3 11.21 -32.54 -24.91
N LEU A 4 12.12 -32.08 -25.76
CA LEU A 4 12.70 -30.72 -25.67
C LEU A 4 11.64 -29.63 -25.91
N SER A 5 10.60 -29.93 -26.69
CA SER A 5 9.48 -29.01 -26.95
C SER A 5 8.56 -28.84 -25.73
N VAL A 6 8.30 -29.91 -24.99
CA VAL A 6 7.42 -29.89 -23.80
C VAL A 6 8.06 -29.08 -22.67
N TYR A 7 9.36 -29.24 -22.43
CA TYR A 7 10.03 -28.47 -21.38
C TYR A 7 10.17 -26.99 -21.71
N LYS A 8 10.39 -26.65 -22.99
CA LYS A 8 10.37 -25.26 -23.45
C LYS A 8 8.98 -24.64 -23.24
N ARG A 9 7.90 -25.39 -23.47
CA ARG A 9 6.53 -24.95 -23.15
C ARG A 9 6.33 -24.69 -21.66
N ILE A 10 6.83 -25.55 -20.78
CA ILE A 10 6.72 -25.34 -19.32
C ILE A 10 7.42 -24.03 -18.91
N ILE A 11 8.63 -23.77 -19.42
CA ILE A 11 9.34 -22.51 -19.15
C ILE A 11 8.57 -21.32 -19.67
N VAL A 12 8.06 -21.40 -20.91
CA VAL A 12 7.26 -20.32 -21.48
C VAL A 12 6.01 -20.06 -20.64
N VAL A 13 5.31 -21.10 -20.16
CA VAL A 13 4.11 -20.96 -19.32
C VAL A 13 4.44 -20.31 -17.97
N VAL A 14 5.44 -20.82 -17.26
CA VAL A 14 5.84 -20.29 -15.94
C VAL A 14 6.44 -18.88 -16.07
N ALA A 15 7.23 -18.63 -17.12
CA ALA A 15 7.73 -17.30 -17.44
C ALA A 15 6.59 -16.34 -17.84
N SER A 16 5.55 -16.82 -18.53
CA SER A 16 4.37 -16.01 -18.83
C SER A 16 3.63 -15.62 -17.56
N ALA A 17 3.54 -16.51 -16.56
CA ALA A 17 2.98 -16.16 -15.25
C ALA A 17 3.82 -15.10 -14.52
N LEU A 18 5.17 -15.22 -14.55
CA LEU A 18 6.07 -14.20 -14.04
C LEU A 18 5.88 -12.86 -14.76
N PHE A 19 5.86 -12.85 -16.08
CA PHE A 19 5.69 -11.63 -16.86
C PHE A 19 4.28 -11.05 -16.72
N ALA A 20 3.26 -11.87 -16.48
CA ALA A 20 1.92 -11.41 -16.12
C ALA A 20 1.90 -10.73 -14.75
N LEU A 21 2.65 -11.25 -13.76
CA LEU A 21 2.86 -10.55 -12.49
C LEU A 21 3.53 -9.19 -12.71
N LEU A 22 4.53 -9.12 -13.61
CA LEU A 22 5.16 -7.84 -13.97
C LEU A 22 4.21 -6.91 -14.74
N ALA A 23 3.32 -7.45 -15.57
CA ALA A 23 2.28 -6.67 -16.24
C ALA A 23 1.32 -6.08 -15.20
N LEU A 24 0.97 -6.82 -14.16
CA LEU A 24 0.17 -6.31 -13.06
C LEU A 24 0.93 -5.25 -12.25
N LEU A 25 2.21 -5.47 -11.96
CA LEU A 25 3.06 -4.46 -11.32
C LEU A 25 3.17 -3.19 -12.19
N ALA A 26 3.35 -3.35 -13.50
CA ALA A 26 3.38 -2.26 -14.46
C ALA A 26 2.04 -1.52 -14.52
N ALA A 27 0.90 -2.23 -14.44
CA ALA A 27 -0.42 -1.62 -14.35
C ALA A 27 -0.56 -0.80 -13.07
N ILE A 28 -0.11 -1.32 -11.92
CA ILE A 28 -0.11 -0.56 -10.66
C ILE A 28 0.80 0.67 -10.77
N ILE A 29 2.02 0.51 -11.28
CA ILE A 29 2.94 1.65 -11.51
C ILE A 29 2.29 2.66 -12.45
N THR A 30 1.59 2.21 -13.49
CA THR A 30 0.89 3.10 -14.44
C THR A 30 -0.26 3.81 -13.76
N GLY A 31 -1.03 3.12 -12.91
CA GLY A 31 -2.10 3.73 -12.13
C GLY A 31 -1.59 4.74 -11.10
N LEU A 32 -0.51 4.42 -10.39
CA LEU A 32 0.16 5.35 -9.47
C LEU A 32 0.74 6.55 -10.22
N TYR A 33 1.41 6.30 -11.34
CA TYR A 33 1.97 7.33 -12.19
C TYR A 33 0.89 8.22 -12.80
N ASP A 34 -0.22 7.66 -13.28
CA ASP A 34 -1.37 8.43 -13.77
C ASP A 34 -2.02 9.22 -12.64
N ARG A 35 -2.08 8.68 -11.43
CA ARG A 35 -2.61 9.40 -10.27
C ARG A 35 -1.75 10.58 -9.82
N ASP A 36 -0.43 10.43 -9.89
CA ASP A 36 0.52 11.51 -9.61
C ASP A 36 0.65 12.50 -10.78
N PHE A 37 0.50 12.02 -12.02
CA PHE A 37 0.68 12.74 -13.27
C PHE A 37 -0.40 12.32 -14.29
N PRO A 38 -1.62 12.88 -14.18
CA PRO A 38 -2.74 12.47 -15.02
C PRO A 38 -2.43 12.65 -16.50
N GLN A 39 -2.40 11.54 -17.23
CA GLN A 39 -2.01 11.52 -18.65
C GLN A 39 -3.03 12.25 -19.52
N ALA A 40 -4.30 12.29 -19.10
CA ALA A 40 -5.41 12.88 -19.85
C ALA A 40 -5.33 14.40 -19.98
N ILE A 41 -4.64 15.04 -19.04
CA ILE A 41 -4.41 16.49 -19.03
C ILE A 41 -2.95 16.84 -19.33
N HIS A 42 -2.16 15.86 -19.79
CA HIS A 42 -0.76 16.05 -20.18
C HIS A 42 0.16 16.60 -19.08
N THR A 43 -0.06 16.20 -17.82
CA THR A 43 0.79 16.64 -16.71
C THR A 43 2.24 16.18 -16.89
N GLY A 44 3.17 17.14 -16.91
CA GLY A 44 4.61 16.89 -17.04
C GLY A 44 5.40 17.06 -15.74
N SER A 45 4.94 17.95 -14.86
CA SER A 45 5.52 18.15 -13.53
C SER A 45 4.44 18.37 -12.47
N ARG A 46 4.77 18.06 -11.22
CA ARG A 46 3.97 18.45 -10.05
C ARG A 46 4.81 19.33 -9.14
N ILE A 47 4.15 20.30 -8.53
CA ILE A 47 4.73 21.25 -7.61
C ILE A 47 3.93 21.17 -6.32
N SER A 48 4.57 20.80 -5.22
CA SER A 48 4.02 21.01 -3.89
C SER A 48 4.39 22.42 -3.48
N LEU A 49 3.38 23.22 -3.17
CA LEU A 49 3.53 24.54 -2.61
C LEU A 49 3.16 24.49 -1.14
N ASP A 50 3.99 25.13 -0.33
CA ASP A 50 3.77 25.32 1.10
C ASP A 50 4.11 26.77 1.42
N PHE A 51 3.05 27.54 1.68
CA PHE A 51 3.05 28.96 1.97
C PHE A 51 3.17 29.24 3.48
N SER A 52 3.30 28.21 4.34
CA SER A 52 3.36 28.35 5.81
C SER A 52 4.43 29.30 6.34
N GLU A 53 5.60 29.35 5.67
CA GLU A 53 6.71 30.25 6.00
C GLU A 53 6.82 31.45 5.05
N SER A 54 5.84 31.63 4.16
CA SER A 54 5.92 32.64 3.12
C SER A 54 5.45 34.01 3.59
N ASN A 55 6.03 35.07 3.02
CA ASN A 55 5.57 36.44 3.24
C ASN A 55 4.29 36.76 2.43
N ILE A 56 3.76 35.78 1.68
CA ILE A 56 2.57 35.91 0.86
C ILE A 56 1.38 35.43 1.68
N SER A 57 0.40 36.31 1.87
CA SER A 57 -0.86 35.93 2.51
C SER A 57 -1.59 34.87 1.67
N ILE A 58 -2.26 33.90 2.30
CA ILE A 58 -2.93 32.80 1.60
C ILE A 58 -3.93 33.31 0.55
N THR A 59 -4.66 34.39 0.86
CA THR A 59 -5.53 35.08 -0.09
C THR A 59 -4.82 35.66 -1.32
N LYS A 60 -3.57 36.13 -1.20
CA LYS A 60 -2.76 36.63 -2.32
C LYS A 60 -2.02 35.52 -3.06
N ALA A 61 -1.91 34.32 -2.48
CA ALA A 61 -1.21 33.20 -3.09
C ALA A 61 -1.88 32.76 -4.40
N PHE A 62 -3.20 32.61 -4.42
CA PHE A 62 -3.94 32.27 -5.65
C PHE A 62 -3.84 33.38 -6.70
N ASP A 63 -3.98 34.65 -6.32
CA ASP A 63 -3.80 35.79 -7.25
C ASP A 63 -2.38 35.83 -7.86
N THR A 64 -1.38 35.43 -7.08
CA THR A 64 0.02 35.37 -7.52
C THR A 64 0.21 34.22 -8.50
N LEU A 65 -0.32 33.04 -8.20
CA LEU A 65 -0.28 31.89 -9.09
C LEU A 65 -1.06 32.14 -10.38
N GLU A 66 -2.23 32.79 -10.31
CA GLU A 66 -3.06 33.16 -11.47
C GLU A 66 -2.34 34.13 -12.42
N LYS A 67 -1.47 35.02 -11.90
CA LYS A 67 -0.67 35.93 -12.74
C LYS A 67 0.56 35.24 -13.35
N LEU A 68 1.20 34.34 -12.60
CA LEU A 68 2.44 33.69 -13.04
C LEU A 68 2.18 32.54 -14.03
N ASP A 69 1.05 31.85 -13.88
CA ASP A 69 0.65 30.73 -14.73
C ASP A 69 0.54 31.09 -16.23
N PRO A 70 -0.26 32.09 -16.67
CA PRO A 70 -0.39 32.44 -18.08
C PRO A 70 0.84 33.20 -18.59
N ARG A 71 1.57 33.90 -17.72
CA ARG A 71 2.81 34.60 -18.07
C ARG A 71 3.86 33.63 -18.61
N TRP A 72 3.87 32.40 -18.10
CA TRP A 72 4.86 31.37 -18.44
C TRP A 72 4.26 30.15 -19.15
N GLY A 73 2.94 30.13 -19.36
CA GLY A 73 2.23 29.09 -20.11
C GLY A 73 2.35 27.72 -19.43
N LEU A 74 2.19 27.68 -18.11
CA LEU A 74 2.42 26.49 -17.29
C LEU A 74 1.19 25.59 -17.16
N GLY A 75 -0.01 26.13 -17.38
CA GLY A 75 -1.27 25.38 -17.29
C GLY A 75 -1.43 24.77 -15.89
N LEU A 76 -1.40 25.61 -14.85
CA LEU A 76 -1.44 25.15 -13.47
C LEU A 76 -2.84 24.63 -13.10
N VAL A 77 -2.89 23.38 -12.67
CA VAL A 77 -4.11 22.70 -12.21
C VAL A 77 -3.90 22.23 -10.78
N LYS A 78 -4.69 22.73 -9.83
CA LYS A 78 -4.63 22.29 -8.45
C LYS A 78 -5.43 21.00 -8.25
N VAL A 79 -4.86 20.03 -7.55
CA VAL A 79 -5.59 18.82 -7.12
C VAL A 79 -6.31 19.14 -5.80
N ALA A 80 -7.61 18.85 -5.75
CA ALA A 80 -8.46 18.96 -4.57
C ALA A 80 -9.53 17.86 -4.59
N PRO A 81 -10.21 17.53 -3.48
CA PRO A 81 -11.33 16.58 -3.46
C PRO A 81 -12.64 17.21 -3.95
N ASP A 82 -13.55 16.39 -4.48
CA ASP A 82 -14.90 16.78 -4.90
C ASP A 82 -15.84 16.79 -3.69
N LEU A 83 -15.98 17.97 -3.10
CA LEU A 83 -16.66 18.13 -1.82
C LEU A 83 -18.13 18.56 -1.95
N GLU A 84 -18.59 18.79 -3.19
CA GLU A 84 -20.00 19.08 -3.51
C GLU A 84 -20.67 17.94 -4.31
N GLY A 85 -19.87 17.00 -4.85
CA GLY A 85 -20.34 15.83 -5.60
C GLY A 85 -20.52 14.58 -4.73
N ASP A 86 -20.68 13.43 -5.38
CA ASP A 86 -20.61 12.11 -4.73
C ASP A 86 -19.17 11.95 -4.21
N GLY A 87 -18.98 12.07 -2.88
CA GLY A 87 -17.72 12.39 -2.18
C GLY A 87 -16.55 11.39 -2.27
N ASP A 88 -16.39 10.75 -3.42
CA ASP A 88 -15.31 9.81 -3.78
C ASP A 88 -14.31 10.38 -4.80
N ALA A 89 -14.67 11.48 -5.49
CA ALA A 89 -13.92 11.98 -6.64
C ALA A 89 -12.90 13.05 -6.24
N GLN A 90 -11.76 13.10 -6.95
CA GLN A 90 -10.88 14.26 -6.95
C GLN A 90 -11.32 15.23 -8.04
N ILE A 91 -11.32 16.53 -7.75
CA ILE A 91 -11.44 17.61 -8.73
C ILE A 91 -10.07 18.20 -9.05
N PHE A 92 -9.94 18.61 -10.30
CA PHE A 92 -8.76 19.21 -10.88
C PHE A 92 -9.13 20.64 -11.20
N VAL A 93 -8.74 21.56 -10.32
CA VAL A 93 -9.15 22.94 -10.46
C VAL A 93 -8.16 23.69 -11.32
N ALA A 94 -8.57 24.06 -12.52
CA ALA A 94 -7.75 24.85 -13.42
C ALA A 94 -7.69 26.30 -12.91
N LEU A 95 -6.48 26.82 -12.66
CA LEU A 95 -6.30 28.22 -12.26
C LEU A 95 -6.66 29.19 -13.39
N ASN A 96 -6.45 28.76 -14.64
CA ASN A 96 -6.84 29.47 -15.84
C ASN A 96 -7.63 28.57 -16.78
N ASN A 97 -8.60 29.16 -17.50
CA ASN A 97 -9.42 28.45 -18.48
C ASN A 97 -8.61 28.12 -19.75
N GLU A 98 -7.84 27.04 -19.72
CA GLU A 98 -7.42 26.36 -20.93
C GLU A 98 -8.49 25.33 -21.32
N GLY A 99 -8.57 24.96 -22.60
CA GLY A 99 -9.63 24.10 -23.17
C GLY A 99 -9.62 22.65 -22.70
N TYR A 100 -9.49 22.42 -21.39
CA TYR A 100 -9.46 21.12 -20.74
C TYR A 100 -10.80 20.38 -20.92
N PRO A 101 -10.78 19.05 -20.99
CA PRO A 101 -12.01 18.26 -20.97
C PRO A 101 -12.72 18.44 -19.63
N LYS A 102 -14.05 18.53 -19.61
CA LYS A 102 -14.81 18.67 -18.34
C LYS A 102 -14.58 17.49 -17.40
N GLU A 103 -14.35 16.32 -17.95
CA GLU A 103 -14.08 15.09 -17.22
C GLU A 103 -13.02 14.27 -17.96
N PHE A 104 -12.19 13.55 -17.22
CA PHE A 104 -11.27 12.57 -17.76
C PHE A 104 -11.35 11.27 -16.96
N THR A 105 -11.02 10.16 -17.61
CA THR A 105 -10.97 8.85 -16.96
C THR A 105 -9.60 8.62 -16.36
N TRP A 106 -9.52 7.80 -15.32
CA TRP A 106 -8.26 7.32 -14.77
C TRP A 106 -7.85 5.99 -15.40
N PHE A 107 -6.56 5.69 -15.40
CA PHE A 107 -6.07 4.35 -15.77
C PHE A 107 -6.75 3.25 -14.94
N GLY A 108 -7.01 3.48 -13.65
CA GLY A 108 -7.66 2.50 -12.76
C GLY A 108 -9.12 2.19 -13.11
N GLY A 109 -9.78 2.99 -13.94
CA GLY A 109 -11.21 2.87 -14.26
C GLY A 109 -12.17 3.17 -13.11
N GLU A 110 -11.65 3.45 -11.91
CA GLU A 110 -12.42 3.84 -10.73
C GLU A 110 -12.68 5.35 -10.78
N GLY A 111 -13.80 5.75 -11.38
CA GLY A 111 -14.28 7.13 -11.42
C GLY A 111 -13.72 7.98 -12.55
N THR A 112 -14.21 9.22 -12.62
CA THR A 112 -13.79 10.26 -13.55
C THR A 112 -13.20 11.43 -12.78
N GLY A 113 -12.01 11.88 -13.14
CA GLY A 113 -11.46 13.16 -12.67
C GLY A 113 -12.24 14.29 -13.32
N LYS A 114 -12.82 15.19 -12.50
CA LYS A 114 -13.56 16.34 -13.01
C LYS A 114 -12.65 17.55 -13.04
N ILE A 115 -12.62 18.27 -14.16
CA ILE A 115 -11.91 19.54 -14.27
C ILE A 115 -12.92 20.65 -14.05
N VAL A 116 -12.64 21.49 -13.06
CA VAL A 116 -13.55 22.55 -12.61
C VAL A 116 -12.82 23.89 -12.63
N GLY A 117 -13.59 24.97 -12.65
CA GLY A 117 -13.04 26.31 -12.61
C GLY A 117 -12.61 26.73 -11.21
N LYS A 118 -11.82 27.80 -11.18
CA LYS A 118 -11.22 28.38 -9.97
C LYS A 118 -12.20 28.73 -8.86
N GLU A 119 -13.49 28.90 -9.17
CA GLU A 119 -14.55 29.09 -8.19
C GLU A 119 -14.57 28.00 -7.10
N ARG A 120 -14.12 26.77 -7.41
CA ARG A 120 -14.02 25.66 -6.44
C ARG A 120 -12.82 25.79 -5.49
N LEU A 121 -11.86 26.69 -5.76
CA LEU A 121 -10.72 26.98 -4.87
C LEU A 121 -10.99 28.08 -3.87
N ALA A 122 -12.16 28.72 -3.91
CA ALA A 122 -12.49 29.82 -3.00
C ALA A 122 -12.34 29.45 -1.51
N THR A 123 -12.37 28.15 -1.19
CA THR A 123 -12.39 27.62 0.17
C THR A 123 -11.38 26.48 0.36
N SER A 124 -10.29 26.47 -0.41
CA SER A 124 -9.28 25.41 -0.39
C SER A 124 -7.88 26.02 -0.20
N TYR A 125 -6.94 25.32 0.43
CA TYR A 125 -5.59 25.87 0.70
C TYR A 125 -4.85 26.26 -0.58
N PRO A 126 -4.07 27.34 -0.62
CA PRO A 126 -3.10 27.53 -1.68
C PRO A 126 -1.95 26.54 -1.55
N ASP A 127 -1.78 25.94 -0.37
CA ASP A 127 -0.90 24.82 -0.14
C ASP A 127 -1.43 23.56 -0.83
N GLY A 128 -0.52 22.67 -1.13
CA GLY A 128 -0.82 21.38 -1.72
C GLY A 128 -0.30 21.25 -3.13
N LEU A 129 -0.92 20.34 -3.88
CA LEU A 129 -0.37 19.83 -5.12
C LEU A 129 -0.91 20.58 -6.34
N TYR A 130 0.01 21.16 -7.09
CA TYR A 130 -0.26 21.76 -8.40
C TYR A 130 0.38 20.91 -9.49
N LEU A 131 -0.39 20.67 -10.54
CA LEU A 131 0.02 19.96 -11.74
C LEU A 131 0.34 20.99 -12.82
N VAL A 132 1.45 20.79 -13.50
CA VAL A 132 1.90 21.60 -14.64
C VAL A 132 1.54 20.83 -15.89
N THR A 133 0.59 21.35 -16.66
CA THR A 133 0.05 20.71 -17.88
C THR A 133 0.52 21.39 -19.17
N GLY A 134 1.04 22.62 -19.04
CA GLY A 134 1.60 23.42 -20.13
C GLY A 134 3.10 23.18 -20.35
N LYS A 135 3.81 24.22 -20.82
CA LYS A 135 5.24 24.12 -21.18
C LYS A 135 6.12 24.21 -19.94
N GLU A 136 6.90 23.17 -19.66
CA GLU A 136 7.85 23.16 -18.53
C GLU A 136 9.07 24.10 -18.70
N THR A 137 9.23 24.77 -19.86
CA THR A 137 10.42 25.57 -20.18
C THR A 137 10.68 26.70 -19.20
N HIS A 138 9.62 27.29 -18.64
CA HIS A 138 9.68 28.41 -17.70
C HIS A 138 9.33 28.03 -16.25
N LEU A 139 9.30 26.72 -15.96
CA LEU A 139 8.92 26.20 -14.65
C LEU A 139 9.96 26.54 -13.57
N ASN A 140 11.23 26.69 -13.93
CA ASN A 140 12.27 27.07 -12.98
C ASN A 140 12.14 28.53 -12.53
N GLU A 141 11.70 29.41 -13.43
CA GLU A 141 11.42 30.81 -13.12
C GLU A 141 10.28 30.94 -12.10
N LEU A 142 9.27 30.04 -12.15
CA LEU A 142 8.21 29.95 -11.15
C LEU A 142 8.72 29.50 -9.80
N VAL A 143 9.43 28.38 -9.78
CA VAL A 143 10.01 27.84 -8.55
C VAL A 143 10.90 28.88 -7.88
N ASN A 144 11.72 29.60 -8.65
CA ASN A 144 12.61 30.64 -8.12
C ASN A 144 11.84 31.85 -7.58
N SER A 145 10.81 32.32 -8.28
CA SER A 145 10.01 33.48 -7.85
C SER A 145 9.18 33.18 -6.59
N LEU A 146 8.67 31.95 -6.47
CA LEU A 146 7.96 31.50 -5.27
C LEU A 146 8.92 31.33 -4.08
N LYS A 147 10.09 30.72 -4.29
CA LYS A 147 11.13 30.59 -3.24
C LYS A 147 11.65 31.93 -2.75
N GLN A 148 11.84 32.92 -3.65
CA GLN A 148 12.22 34.29 -3.27
C GLN A 148 11.17 34.96 -2.38
N SER A 149 9.93 34.51 -2.44
CA SER A 149 8.82 35.03 -1.63
C SER A 149 8.62 34.25 -0.32
N GLY A 150 9.53 33.34 0.01
CA GLY A 150 9.46 32.50 1.22
C GLY A 150 8.60 31.24 1.09
N VAL A 151 8.09 30.92 -0.11
CA VAL A 151 7.29 29.71 -0.33
C VAL A 151 8.21 28.49 -0.40
N LYS A 152 7.92 27.45 0.38
CA LYS A 152 8.57 26.15 0.22
C LYS A 152 8.01 25.47 -1.02
N VAL A 153 8.89 25.26 -2.00
CA VAL A 153 8.52 24.65 -3.27
C VAL A 153 9.25 23.33 -3.45
N SER A 154 8.49 22.24 -3.50
CA SER A 154 8.99 20.92 -3.86
C SER A 154 8.52 20.56 -5.27
N ARG A 155 9.46 20.49 -6.21
CA ARG A 155 9.20 20.09 -7.60
C ARG A 155 9.48 18.60 -7.77
N THR A 156 8.51 17.89 -8.36
CA THR A 156 8.71 16.52 -8.81
C THR A 156 8.33 16.43 -10.29
N ASP A 157 9.27 16.05 -11.13
CA ASP A 157 9.00 15.83 -12.56
C ASP A 157 8.47 14.42 -12.80
N ALA A 158 7.64 14.29 -13.84
CA ALA A 158 7.06 13.02 -14.23
C ALA A 158 8.17 12.04 -14.64
N SER A 159 8.33 10.99 -13.84
CA SER A 159 9.28 9.93 -14.13
C SER A 159 8.77 8.59 -13.65
N ILE A 160 8.43 7.73 -14.62
CA ILE A 160 8.03 6.35 -14.37
C ILE A 160 9.13 5.59 -13.60
N PHE A 161 10.41 5.96 -13.78
CA PHE A 161 11.52 5.34 -13.07
C PHE A 161 11.60 5.74 -11.59
N ARG A 162 11.19 6.97 -11.23
CA ARG A 162 11.08 7.36 -9.82
C ARG A 162 9.91 6.67 -9.14
N SER A 163 8.77 6.54 -9.83
CA SER A 163 7.65 5.72 -9.34
C SER A 163 8.06 4.26 -9.16
N LEU A 164 8.88 3.72 -10.06
CA LEU A 164 9.47 2.38 -9.94
C LEU A 164 10.42 2.27 -8.73
N GLU A 165 11.29 3.24 -8.48
CA GLU A 165 12.19 3.27 -7.32
C GLU A 165 11.42 3.32 -6.01
N PHE A 166 10.40 4.19 -5.92
CA PHE A 166 9.52 4.30 -4.77
C PHE A 166 8.82 2.97 -4.48
N VAL A 167 8.23 2.36 -5.51
CA VAL A 167 7.60 1.04 -5.45
C VAL A 167 8.61 -0.03 -4.99
N VAL A 168 9.84 -0.07 -5.49
CA VAL A 168 10.82 -1.07 -5.04
C VAL A 168 11.24 -0.87 -3.58
N ARG A 169 11.26 0.37 -3.09
CA ARG A 169 11.68 0.71 -1.72
C ARG A 169 10.57 0.50 -0.69
N GLU A 170 9.32 0.53 -1.12
CA GLU A 170 8.18 0.37 -0.23
C GLU A 170 7.96 -1.09 0.18
N ARG A 171 7.76 -1.32 1.49
CA ARG A 171 7.78 -2.66 2.09
C ARG A 171 6.74 -3.61 1.51
N GLY A 172 5.59 -3.09 1.06
CA GLY A 172 4.52 -3.89 0.47
C GLY A 172 4.85 -4.46 -0.92
N PHE A 173 5.69 -3.76 -1.68
CA PHE A 173 6.02 -4.08 -3.08
C PHE A 173 7.33 -4.86 -3.21
N ALA A 174 8.25 -4.70 -2.26
CA ALA A 174 9.48 -5.49 -2.17
C ALA A 174 9.21 -7.01 -2.19
N ALA A 175 8.09 -7.47 -1.61
CA ALA A 175 7.69 -8.88 -1.63
C ALA A 175 7.47 -9.42 -3.05
N ALA A 176 6.84 -8.65 -3.95
CA ALA A 176 6.61 -9.04 -5.33
C ALA A 176 7.93 -9.14 -6.11
N VAL A 177 8.86 -8.21 -5.85
CA VAL A 177 10.21 -8.23 -6.44
C VAL A 177 10.97 -9.47 -5.99
N VAL A 178 11.00 -9.75 -4.69
CA VAL A 178 11.64 -10.96 -4.13
C VAL A 178 11.01 -12.24 -4.69
N ALA A 179 9.69 -12.28 -4.86
CA ALA A 179 8.99 -13.38 -5.50
C ALA A 179 9.46 -13.61 -6.95
N ALA A 180 9.61 -12.53 -7.73
CA ALA A 180 10.11 -12.59 -9.08
C ALA A 180 11.54 -13.15 -9.13
N PHE A 181 12.45 -12.67 -8.28
CA PHE A 181 13.82 -13.20 -8.16
C PHE A 181 13.84 -14.70 -7.82
N ALA A 182 13.01 -15.12 -6.87
CA ALA A 182 12.91 -16.51 -6.46
C ALA A 182 12.42 -17.42 -7.61
N LEU A 183 11.41 -16.96 -8.36
CA LEU A 183 10.88 -17.67 -9.53
C LEU A 183 11.90 -17.74 -10.68
N ILE A 184 12.66 -16.67 -10.91
CA ILE A 184 13.76 -16.62 -11.88
C ILE A 184 14.83 -17.65 -11.54
N ALA A 185 15.27 -17.70 -10.28
CA ALA A 185 16.29 -18.65 -9.84
C ALA A 185 15.81 -20.10 -10.04
N ALA A 186 14.54 -20.38 -9.72
CA ALA A 186 13.92 -21.69 -9.94
C ALA A 186 13.85 -22.05 -11.44
N LEU A 187 13.48 -21.10 -12.32
CA LEU A 187 13.45 -21.29 -13.76
C LEU A 187 14.84 -21.52 -14.38
N ALA A 188 15.84 -20.75 -13.94
CA ALA A 188 17.23 -20.92 -14.37
C ALA A 188 17.75 -22.31 -13.97
N LEU A 189 17.49 -22.72 -12.72
CA LEU A 189 17.80 -24.06 -12.23
C LEU A 189 17.12 -25.14 -13.08
N PHE A 190 15.83 -24.98 -13.38
CA PHE A 190 15.07 -25.91 -14.20
C PHE A 190 15.72 -26.07 -15.58
N TRP A 191 15.99 -24.95 -16.26
CA TRP A 191 16.59 -24.96 -17.59
C TRP A 191 17.96 -25.64 -17.61
N LEU A 192 18.82 -25.31 -16.65
CA LEU A 192 20.15 -25.90 -16.53
C LEU A 192 20.07 -27.41 -16.22
N SER A 193 19.10 -27.84 -15.41
CA SER A 193 18.91 -29.26 -15.10
C SER A 193 18.56 -30.09 -16.35
N LEU A 194 17.74 -29.53 -17.24
CA LEU A 194 17.35 -30.17 -18.50
C LEU A 194 18.52 -30.28 -19.49
N ARG A 195 19.39 -29.26 -19.53
CA ARG A 195 20.54 -29.24 -20.43
C ARG A 195 21.79 -29.93 -19.87
N ALA A 196 21.81 -30.29 -18.59
CA ALA A 196 22.98 -30.85 -17.93
C ALA A 196 23.62 -32.03 -18.70
N ARG A 197 22.83 -32.99 -19.19
CA ARG A 197 23.33 -34.13 -19.98
C ARG A 197 23.88 -33.71 -21.33
N GLY A 198 23.16 -32.86 -22.07
CA GLY A 198 23.62 -32.35 -23.37
C GLY A 198 24.86 -31.46 -23.25
N ARG A 199 25.01 -30.75 -22.14
CA ARG A 199 26.21 -29.98 -21.79
C ARG A 199 27.40 -30.90 -21.53
N ALA A 200 27.24 -31.94 -20.71
CA ALA A 200 28.30 -32.92 -20.45
C ALA A 200 28.79 -33.61 -21.73
N LEU A 201 27.89 -33.96 -22.66
CA LEU A 201 28.24 -34.54 -23.95
C LEU A 201 29.01 -33.57 -24.86
N ARG A 202 28.62 -32.29 -24.91
CA ARG A 202 29.33 -31.26 -25.69
C ARG A 202 30.73 -30.97 -25.14
N VAL A 203 30.89 -30.98 -23.82
CA VAL A 203 32.21 -30.86 -23.16
C VAL A 203 33.09 -32.06 -23.51
N LEU A 204 32.56 -33.29 -23.45
CA LEU A 204 33.28 -34.50 -23.89
C LEU A 204 33.66 -34.46 -25.38
N GLY A 205 32.81 -33.87 -26.22
CA GLY A 205 33.05 -33.68 -27.64
C GLY A 205 34.02 -32.55 -27.99
N GLY A 206 34.63 -31.88 -27.00
CA GLY A 206 35.62 -30.82 -27.23
C GLY A 206 35.05 -29.48 -27.70
N CYS A 207 33.74 -29.23 -27.56
CA CYS A 207 33.16 -27.95 -27.96
C CYS A 207 33.68 -26.81 -27.06
N PRO A 208 33.95 -25.61 -27.62
CA PRO A 208 34.37 -24.45 -26.85
C PRO A 208 33.37 -24.08 -25.74
N THR A 209 33.88 -23.73 -24.56
CA THR A 209 33.07 -23.35 -23.39
C THR A 209 32.12 -22.18 -23.68
N VAL A 210 32.61 -21.18 -24.40
CA VAL A 210 31.84 -20.00 -24.83
C VAL A 210 30.65 -20.40 -25.70
N GLN A 211 30.84 -21.32 -26.64
CA GLN A 211 29.77 -21.77 -27.54
C GLN A 211 28.68 -22.53 -26.78
N ILE A 212 29.07 -23.35 -25.79
CA ILE A 212 28.14 -24.07 -24.92
C ILE A 212 27.33 -23.08 -24.06
N GLN A 213 28.00 -22.10 -23.44
CA GLN A 213 27.34 -21.07 -22.63
C GLN A 213 26.38 -20.23 -23.47
N MET A 214 26.82 -19.74 -24.63
CA MET A 214 25.99 -18.92 -25.51
C MET A 214 24.77 -19.68 -26.02
N GLN A 215 24.89 -20.98 -26.33
CA GLN A 215 23.75 -21.80 -26.75
C GLN A 215 22.76 -22.09 -25.61
N ASP A 216 23.26 -22.22 -24.38
CA ASP A 216 22.43 -22.44 -23.20
C ASP A 216 21.72 -21.15 -22.76
N LEU A 217 22.40 -20.00 -22.79
CA LEU A 217 21.82 -18.68 -22.52
C LEU A 217 20.85 -18.23 -23.62
N SER A 218 21.21 -18.35 -24.90
CA SER A 218 20.32 -17.94 -26.01
C SER A 218 19.03 -18.74 -26.06
N GLY A 219 19.08 -20.03 -25.74
CA GLY A 219 17.86 -20.85 -25.66
C GLY A 219 16.97 -20.47 -24.48
N PHE A 220 17.55 -20.10 -23.33
CA PHE A 220 16.81 -19.62 -22.16
C PHE A 220 16.24 -18.23 -22.39
N GLY A 221 17.10 -17.29 -22.81
CA GLY A 221 16.74 -15.93 -23.17
C GLY A 221 15.68 -15.89 -24.27
N GLY A 222 15.78 -16.72 -25.30
CA GLY A 222 14.76 -16.82 -26.34
C GLY A 222 13.41 -17.32 -25.83
N ALA A 223 13.38 -18.21 -24.83
CA ALA A 223 12.13 -18.64 -24.20
C ALA A 223 11.53 -17.51 -23.33
N LEU A 224 12.37 -16.78 -22.59
CA LEU A 224 11.95 -15.61 -21.80
C LEU A 224 11.43 -14.49 -22.70
N LEU A 225 12.15 -14.15 -23.77
CA LEU A 225 11.74 -13.12 -24.74
C LEU A 225 10.42 -13.46 -25.42
N LEU A 226 10.21 -14.73 -25.77
CA LEU A 226 8.94 -15.16 -26.36
C LEU A 226 7.78 -15.02 -25.36
N ALA A 227 7.98 -15.43 -24.11
CA ALA A 227 6.96 -15.24 -23.06
C ALA A 227 6.71 -13.75 -22.77
N ALA A 228 7.76 -12.94 -22.71
CA ALA A 228 7.68 -11.49 -22.51
C ALA A 228 6.90 -10.82 -23.64
N LEU A 229 7.20 -11.14 -24.90
CA LEU A 229 6.52 -10.60 -26.07
C LEU A 229 5.03 -10.95 -26.08
N VAL A 230 4.68 -12.21 -25.78
CA VAL A 230 3.28 -12.63 -25.68
C VAL A 230 2.54 -11.81 -24.63
N VAL A 231 3.15 -11.64 -23.44
CA VAL A 231 2.54 -10.83 -22.37
C VAL A 231 2.45 -9.36 -22.75
N VAL A 232 3.49 -8.77 -23.37
CA VAL A 232 3.45 -7.38 -23.85
C VAL A 232 2.29 -7.15 -24.79
N VAL A 233 2.10 -8.02 -25.80
CA VAL A 233 1.03 -7.87 -26.79
C VAL A 233 -0.35 -8.03 -26.14
N VAL A 234 -0.54 -9.08 -25.33
CA VAL A 234 -1.82 -9.36 -24.67
C VAL A 234 -2.17 -8.25 -23.68
N SER A 235 -1.22 -7.83 -22.84
CA SER A 235 -1.46 -6.79 -21.83
C SER A 235 -1.61 -5.40 -22.44
N ALA A 236 -0.86 -5.05 -23.49
CA ALA A 236 -1.05 -3.78 -24.19
C ALA A 236 -2.41 -3.72 -24.89
N GLY A 237 -2.84 -4.82 -25.51
CA GLY A 237 -4.18 -4.93 -26.09
C GLY A 237 -5.28 -4.79 -25.03
N TYR A 238 -5.11 -5.47 -23.89
CA TYR A 238 -6.03 -5.34 -22.75
C TYR A 238 -6.10 -3.88 -22.26
N VAL A 239 -4.97 -3.23 -22.02
CA VAL A 239 -4.93 -1.83 -21.57
C VAL A 239 -5.54 -0.89 -22.62
N GLY A 240 -5.21 -1.06 -23.90
CA GLY A 240 -5.76 -0.23 -24.98
C GLY A 240 -7.28 -0.33 -25.12
N ILE A 241 -7.83 -1.53 -24.95
CA ILE A 241 -9.28 -1.80 -25.08
C ILE A 241 -10.05 -1.36 -23.82
N PHE A 242 -9.56 -1.70 -22.63
CA PHE A 242 -10.31 -1.52 -21.37
C PHE A 242 -9.99 -0.23 -20.61
N HIS A 243 -8.80 0.33 -20.79
CA HIS A 243 -8.37 1.55 -20.09
C HIS A 243 -8.11 2.73 -21.04
N GLY A 244 -7.79 2.47 -22.31
CA GLY A 244 -7.63 3.49 -23.35
C GLY A 244 -6.21 3.55 -23.92
N TRP A 245 -6.11 3.86 -25.21
CA TRP A 245 -4.84 3.85 -25.96
C TRP A 245 -3.81 4.88 -25.48
N MET A 246 -4.26 5.98 -24.87
CA MET A 246 -3.39 7.01 -24.30
C MET A 246 -2.46 6.49 -23.19
N TYR A 247 -2.92 5.50 -22.38
CA TYR A 247 -2.13 4.95 -21.28
C TYR A 247 -1.14 3.86 -21.71
N VAL A 248 -1.30 3.31 -22.92
CA VAL A 248 -0.48 2.20 -23.43
C VAL A 248 1.00 2.60 -23.47
N GLY A 249 1.32 3.86 -23.78
CA GLY A 249 2.70 4.35 -23.80
C GLY A 249 3.38 4.30 -22.42
N ALA A 250 2.70 4.80 -21.38
CA ALA A 250 3.21 4.77 -20.00
C ALA A 250 3.31 3.32 -19.49
N PHE A 251 2.28 2.53 -19.73
CA PHE A 251 2.24 1.11 -19.37
C PHE A 251 3.38 0.31 -20.00
N LEU A 252 3.62 0.48 -21.32
CA LEU A 252 4.69 -0.22 -22.02
C LEU A 252 6.07 0.20 -21.50
N LYS A 253 6.29 1.48 -21.19
CA LYS A 253 7.56 1.94 -20.59
C LYS A 253 7.83 1.26 -19.24
N ALA A 254 6.80 1.15 -18.38
CA ALA A 254 6.91 0.45 -17.11
C ALA A 254 7.13 -1.06 -17.30
N LEU A 255 6.34 -1.70 -18.16
CA LEU A 255 6.42 -3.15 -18.38
C LEU A 255 7.73 -3.57 -19.03
N VAL A 256 8.14 -2.90 -20.11
CA VAL A 256 9.36 -3.24 -20.85
C VAL A 256 10.60 -2.99 -20.00
N SER A 257 10.65 -1.91 -19.21
CA SER A 257 11.78 -1.68 -18.29
C SER A 257 11.89 -2.78 -17.23
N LEU A 258 10.78 -3.16 -16.61
CA LEU A 258 10.72 -4.30 -15.68
C LEU A 258 11.15 -5.61 -16.34
N GLN A 259 10.66 -5.91 -17.54
CA GLN A 259 11.00 -7.11 -18.27
C GLN A 259 12.47 -7.17 -18.66
N VAL A 260 13.04 -6.07 -19.18
CA VAL A 260 14.46 -5.99 -19.54
C VAL A 260 15.33 -6.20 -18.31
N ALA A 261 15.01 -5.54 -17.19
CA ALA A 261 15.72 -5.74 -15.93
C ALA A 261 15.68 -7.21 -15.47
N ILE A 262 14.49 -7.81 -15.47
CA ILE A 262 14.30 -9.20 -15.03
C ILE A 262 14.95 -10.20 -15.97
N ILE A 263 14.89 -10.00 -17.29
CA ILE A 263 15.57 -10.86 -18.25
C ILE A 263 17.09 -10.75 -18.07
N GLY A 264 17.61 -9.53 -17.91
CA GLY A 264 19.04 -9.30 -17.65
C GLY A 264 19.53 -10.02 -16.40
N VAL A 265 18.82 -9.85 -15.28
CA VAL A 265 19.06 -10.57 -14.03
C VAL A 265 18.97 -12.08 -14.23
N SER A 266 17.94 -12.56 -14.94
CA SER A 266 17.74 -14.00 -15.18
C SER A 266 18.89 -14.62 -15.95
N LEU A 267 19.36 -13.94 -16.99
CA LEU A 267 20.51 -14.37 -17.77
C LEU A 267 21.79 -14.34 -16.93
N PHE A 268 21.96 -13.33 -16.08
CA PHE A 268 23.10 -13.26 -15.16
C PHE A 268 23.08 -14.40 -14.13
N VAL A 269 21.94 -14.67 -13.49
CA VAL A 269 21.79 -15.80 -12.55
C VAL A 269 22.04 -17.13 -13.27
N ALA A 270 21.45 -17.33 -14.44
CA ALA A 270 21.67 -18.52 -15.25
C ALA A 270 23.15 -18.68 -15.66
N PHE A 271 23.83 -17.57 -15.97
CA PHE A 271 25.26 -17.57 -16.28
C PHE A 271 26.10 -18.02 -15.07
N VAL A 272 25.89 -17.39 -13.89
CA VAL A 272 26.59 -17.74 -12.65
C VAL A 272 26.35 -19.20 -12.26
N MET A 273 25.09 -19.66 -12.31
CA MET A 273 24.74 -21.05 -12.03
C MET A 273 25.30 -22.02 -13.08
N SER A 274 25.36 -21.62 -14.34
CA SER A 274 25.95 -22.45 -15.40
C SER A 274 27.45 -22.62 -15.20
N ALA A 275 28.14 -21.54 -14.82
CA ALA A 275 29.57 -21.54 -14.51
C ALA A 275 29.89 -22.37 -13.25
N SER A 276 29.10 -22.23 -12.18
CA SER A 276 29.32 -22.98 -10.93
C SER A 276 28.99 -24.48 -11.06
N ALA A 277 28.06 -24.83 -11.96
CA ALA A 277 27.67 -26.21 -12.19
C ALA A 277 28.48 -26.91 -13.31
N TRP A 278 29.65 -26.40 -13.69
CA TRP A 278 30.43 -26.90 -14.83
C TRP A 278 30.79 -28.39 -14.68
N PRO A 279 30.71 -29.21 -15.76
CA PRO A 279 31.11 -30.62 -15.69
C PRO A 279 32.60 -30.78 -15.37
N SER A 280 32.95 -31.53 -14.32
CA SER A 280 34.35 -31.84 -13.99
C SER A 280 34.84 -33.10 -14.71
N ALA A 281 36.14 -33.18 -14.97
CA ALA A 281 36.78 -34.37 -15.54
C ALA A 281 36.52 -35.62 -14.67
N THR A 282 36.53 -35.46 -13.34
CA THR A 282 36.25 -36.53 -12.37
C THR A 282 34.79 -37.02 -12.44
N MET A 283 33.83 -36.12 -12.65
CA MET A 283 32.41 -36.48 -12.83
C MET A 283 32.22 -37.33 -14.08
N LEU A 284 32.86 -36.94 -15.19
CA LEU A 284 32.79 -37.63 -16.47
C LEU A 284 33.48 -39.00 -16.39
N ALA A 285 34.68 -39.07 -15.81
CA ALA A 285 35.43 -40.31 -15.61
C ALA A 285 34.67 -41.33 -14.74
N THR A 286 33.97 -40.86 -13.70
CA THR A 286 33.20 -41.74 -12.79
C THR A 286 31.76 -41.98 -13.22
N ARG A 287 31.37 -41.54 -14.45
CA ARG A 287 30.01 -41.69 -15.01
C ARG A 287 28.90 -41.22 -14.06
N GLN A 288 29.14 -40.13 -13.34
CA GLN A 288 28.14 -39.55 -12.45
C GLN A 288 27.08 -38.79 -13.26
N PRO A 289 25.80 -38.77 -12.82
CA PRO A 289 24.77 -38.00 -13.51
C PRO A 289 25.11 -36.51 -13.56
N ALA A 290 24.97 -35.89 -14.73
CA ALA A 290 25.35 -34.49 -14.95
C ALA A 290 24.59 -33.47 -14.08
N VAL A 291 23.41 -33.85 -13.57
CA VAL A 291 22.60 -33.03 -12.66
C VAL A 291 23.17 -32.95 -11.24
N LYS A 292 24.19 -33.75 -10.90
CA LYS A 292 24.79 -33.78 -9.56
C LYS A 292 25.34 -32.41 -9.14
N SER A 293 25.93 -31.66 -10.07
CA SER A 293 26.50 -30.33 -9.77
C SER A 293 25.44 -29.28 -9.42
N LEU A 294 24.17 -29.50 -9.77
CA LEU A 294 23.05 -28.59 -9.48
C LEU A 294 22.35 -28.89 -8.16
N ARG A 295 22.69 -30.00 -7.48
CA ARG A 295 21.96 -30.46 -6.29
C ARG A 295 21.98 -29.46 -5.14
N VAL A 296 23.14 -28.86 -4.85
CA VAL A 296 23.26 -27.89 -3.74
C VAL A 296 22.44 -26.65 -4.05
N ALA A 297 22.55 -26.11 -5.26
CA ALA A 297 21.76 -24.96 -5.70
C ALA A 297 20.25 -25.24 -5.62
N ALA A 298 19.81 -26.44 -6.00
CA ALA A 298 18.41 -26.84 -5.90
C ALA A 298 17.88 -26.87 -4.47
N ILE A 299 18.65 -27.43 -3.53
CA ILE A 299 18.29 -27.46 -2.11
C ILE A 299 18.25 -26.04 -1.52
N VAL A 300 19.25 -25.21 -1.84
CA VAL A 300 19.29 -23.81 -1.36
C VAL A 300 18.10 -23.02 -1.88
N ILE A 301 17.80 -23.08 -3.17
CA ILE A 301 16.64 -22.39 -3.76
C ILE A 301 15.33 -22.91 -3.17
N GLN A 302 15.18 -24.22 -2.94
CA GLN A 302 14.00 -24.80 -2.28
C GLN A 302 13.82 -24.27 -0.84
N ILE A 303 14.91 -24.22 -0.05
CA ILE A 303 14.85 -23.70 1.34
C ILE A 303 14.52 -22.20 1.35
N LEU A 304 15.19 -21.41 0.52
CA LEU A 304 14.97 -19.96 0.45
C LEU A 304 13.54 -19.64 -0.01
N THR A 305 13.06 -20.31 -1.07
CA THR A 305 11.67 -20.13 -1.55
C THR A 305 10.66 -20.54 -0.47
N PHE A 306 10.89 -21.64 0.25
CA PHE A 306 10.03 -22.03 1.36
C PHE A 306 9.96 -20.96 2.44
N LEU A 307 11.11 -20.48 2.91
CA LEU A 307 11.18 -19.44 3.93
C LEU A 307 10.46 -18.16 3.49
N LEU A 308 10.65 -17.75 2.24
CA LEU A 308 9.98 -16.57 1.68
C LEU A 308 8.46 -16.73 1.63
N VAL A 309 7.94 -17.87 1.20
CA VAL A 309 6.48 -18.11 1.16
C VAL A 309 5.89 -18.08 2.57
N VAL A 310 6.51 -18.77 3.52
CA VAL A 310 6.02 -18.84 4.91
C VAL A 310 6.11 -17.47 5.59
N ALA A 311 7.16 -16.70 5.34
CA ALA A 311 7.33 -15.35 5.88
C ALA A 311 6.34 -14.34 5.26
N ALA A 312 6.03 -14.46 3.97
CA ALA A 312 5.09 -13.57 3.28
C ALA A 312 3.61 -13.86 3.62
N ALA A 313 3.30 -15.08 4.07
CA ALA A 313 1.94 -15.53 4.41
C ALA A 313 1.24 -14.61 5.41
N GLY A 314 1.92 -14.25 6.50
CA GLY A 314 1.33 -13.47 7.57
C GLY A 314 1.03 -12.02 7.21
N PRO A 315 2.01 -11.25 6.68
CA PRO A 315 1.76 -9.91 6.17
C PRO A 315 0.64 -9.87 5.13
N ALA A 316 0.64 -10.78 4.15
CA ALA A 316 -0.40 -10.85 3.13
C ALA A 316 -1.80 -11.11 3.75
N TRP A 317 -1.88 -11.98 4.76
CA TRP A 317 -3.14 -12.27 5.45
C TRP A 317 -3.64 -11.11 6.32
N SER A 318 -2.72 -10.45 7.05
CA SER A 318 -3.03 -9.26 7.83
C SER A 318 -3.55 -8.15 6.93
N THR A 319 -2.84 -7.85 5.83
CA THR A 319 -3.29 -6.84 4.86
C THR A 319 -4.62 -7.22 4.20
N TYR A 320 -4.85 -8.50 3.92
CA TYR A 320 -6.16 -8.97 3.45
C TYR A 320 -7.28 -8.73 4.47
N LYS A 321 -7.07 -9.06 5.76
CA LYS A 321 -8.06 -8.76 6.82
C LYS A 321 -8.25 -7.26 7.05
N HIS A 322 -7.19 -6.45 6.94
CA HIS A 322 -7.29 -5.00 7.06
C HIS A 322 -8.02 -4.36 5.88
N SER A 323 -8.06 -4.98 4.69
CA SER A 323 -8.77 -4.43 3.54
C SER A 323 -10.26 -4.15 3.80
N SER A 324 -10.93 -4.99 4.60
CA SER A 324 -12.32 -4.73 5.00
C SER A 324 -12.45 -3.57 5.98
N ALA A 325 -11.47 -3.41 6.89
CA ALA A 325 -11.41 -2.28 7.80
C ALA A 325 -11.14 -0.97 7.04
N MET A 326 -10.28 -1.00 6.02
CA MET A 326 -10.00 0.17 5.18
C MET A 326 -11.18 0.56 4.28
N ALA A 327 -11.94 -0.42 3.80
CA ALA A 327 -13.21 -0.14 3.11
C ALA A 327 -14.25 0.50 4.04
N ALA A 328 -14.32 0.06 5.31
CA ALA A 328 -15.18 0.66 6.32
C ALA A 328 -14.73 2.09 6.69
N GLU A 329 -13.43 2.31 6.81
CA GLU A 329 -12.85 3.65 7.02
C GLU A 329 -13.14 4.60 5.86
N MET A 330 -12.97 4.14 4.61
CA MET A 330 -13.34 4.92 3.43
C MET A 330 -14.83 5.26 3.43
N ALA A 331 -15.70 4.31 3.74
CA ALA A 331 -17.14 4.57 3.84
C ALA A 331 -17.47 5.61 4.91
N GLN A 332 -16.75 5.62 6.04
CA GLN A 332 -16.94 6.60 7.09
C GLN A 332 -16.49 8.00 6.68
N TRP A 333 -15.33 8.12 6.01
CA TRP A 333 -14.86 9.41 5.51
C TRP A 333 -15.84 10.04 4.51
N LYS A 334 -16.51 9.24 3.67
CA LYS A 334 -17.59 9.72 2.80
C LYS A 334 -18.76 10.31 3.57
N GLN A 335 -19.15 9.69 4.68
CA GLN A 335 -20.23 10.23 5.52
C GLN A 335 -19.86 11.58 6.15
N LEU A 336 -18.56 11.83 6.33
CA LEU A 336 -18.00 13.06 6.87
C LEU A 336 -17.63 14.08 5.77
N ALA A 337 -17.99 13.86 4.50
CA ALA A 337 -17.59 14.73 3.38
C ALA A 337 -18.09 16.19 3.50
N ASP A 338 -19.18 16.45 4.23
CA ASP A 338 -19.69 17.80 4.50
C ASP A 338 -19.09 18.43 5.78
N GLN A 339 -18.17 17.73 6.45
CA GLN A 339 -17.51 18.24 7.65
C GLN A 339 -16.21 18.94 7.31
N VAL A 340 -15.97 20.05 8.00
CA VAL A 340 -14.83 20.95 7.77
C VAL A 340 -14.11 21.27 9.07
N ALA A 341 -12.79 21.38 9.03
CA ALA A 341 -11.97 21.90 10.12
C ALA A 341 -11.56 23.34 9.83
N ILE A 342 -11.28 24.09 10.89
CA ILE A 342 -10.64 25.40 10.81
C ILE A 342 -9.14 25.18 10.94
N VAL A 343 -8.36 25.63 9.97
CA VAL A 343 -6.91 25.61 10.04
C VAL A 343 -6.39 27.00 10.32
N PHE A 344 -5.43 27.01 11.21
CA PHE A 344 -4.80 28.17 11.78
C PHE A 344 -3.48 28.38 11.04
N ALA A 345 -3.47 29.34 10.12
CA ALA A 345 -2.25 29.81 9.45
C ALA A 345 -1.80 31.12 10.12
N THR A 346 -1.50 31.00 11.42
CA THR A 346 -1.20 32.11 12.33
C THR A 346 -0.10 31.64 13.28
N ASP A 347 0.71 32.57 13.81
CA ASP A 347 1.66 32.19 14.86
C ASP A 347 0.95 31.89 16.19
N VAL A 348 1.70 31.34 17.15
CA VAL A 348 1.14 30.90 18.44
C VAL A 348 0.61 32.09 19.25
N ASP A 349 1.29 33.24 19.23
CA ASP A 349 0.89 34.41 20.00
C ASP A 349 -0.40 35.04 19.44
N GLU A 350 -0.53 35.08 18.12
CA GLU A 350 -1.74 35.49 17.43
C GLU A 350 -2.87 34.49 17.67
N MET A 351 -2.61 33.18 17.65
CA MET A 351 -3.60 32.14 17.97
C MET A 351 -4.16 32.30 19.38
N ASP A 352 -3.31 32.55 20.37
CA ASP A 352 -3.68 32.78 21.76
C ASP A 352 -4.62 34.02 21.89
N SER A 353 -4.38 35.06 21.09
CA SER A 353 -5.22 36.26 21.06
C SER A 353 -6.62 36.01 20.50
N LEU A 354 -6.78 34.97 19.66
CA LEU A 354 -8.01 34.59 18.99
C LEU A 354 -8.88 33.65 19.83
N GLU A 355 -8.33 33.02 20.88
CA GLU A 355 -9.03 32.01 21.69
C GLU A 355 -10.45 32.45 22.12
N PRO A 356 -10.69 33.67 22.64
CA PRO A 356 -12.04 34.07 23.07
C PRO A 356 -13.03 34.17 21.92
N GLN A 357 -12.55 34.49 20.71
CA GLN A 357 -13.37 34.59 19.50
C GLN A 357 -13.68 33.20 18.95
N ILE A 358 -12.71 32.29 18.97
CA ILE A 358 -12.91 30.87 18.65
C ILE A 358 -13.91 30.22 19.61
N GLY A 359 -13.81 30.51 20.91
CA GLY A 359 -14.79 30.05 21.90
C GLY A 359 -16.22 30.51 21.58
N LYS A 360 -16.41 31.79 21.23
CA LYS A 360 -17.72 32.32 20.81
C LYS A 360 -18.22 31.68 19.51
N LEU A 361 -17.32 31.44 18.55
CA LEU A 361 -17.64 30.75 17.31
C LEU A 361 -18.13 29.33 17.57
N VAL A 362 -17.44 28.58 18.43
CA VAL A 362 -17.83 27.23 18.82
C VAL A 362 -19.19 27.25 19.52
N LYS A 363 -19.43 28.22 20.42
CA LYS A 363 -20.72 28.39 21.09
C LYS A 363 -21.87 28.60 20.11
N GLU A 364 -21.67 29.49 19.14
CA GLU A 364 -22.69 29.79 18.13
C GLU A 364 -22.95 28.57 17.24
N ALA A 365 -21.89 27.89 16.80
CA ALA A 365 -22.00 26.66 16.01
C ALA A 365 -22.71 25.53 16.78
N GLU A 366 -22.41 25.37 18.07
CA GLU A 366 -23.07 24.40 18.96
C GLU A 366 -24.56 24.71 19.13
N SER A 367 -24.93 25.97 19.35
CA SER A 367 -26.34 26.37 19.46
C SER A 367 -27.17 26.10 18.20
N ARG A 368 -26.50 25.93 17.05
CA ARG A 368 -27.10 25.64 15.74
C ARG A 368 -26.99 24.16 15.33
N ASP A 369 -26.46 23.29 16.20
CA ASP A 369 -26.15 21.89 15.90
C ASP A 369 -25.23 21.71 14.67
N LYS A 370 -24.21 22.58 14.56
CA LYS A 370 -23.26 22.64 13.43
C LYS A 370 -21.81 22.33 13.80
N VAL A 371 -21.55 21.83 15.00
CA VAL A 371 -20.20 21.48 15.46
C VAL A 371 -20.19 20.10 16.11
N ALA A 372 -19.18 19.31 15.77
CA ALA A 372 -18.97 17.97 16.30
C ALA A 372 -17.58 17.89 16.95
N LEU A 373 -17.48 17.14 18.05
CA LEU A 373 -16.23 16.91 18.77
C LEU A 373 -15.93 15.41 18.79
N SER A 374 -14.69 15.05 18.47
CA SER A 374 -14.12 13.76 18.84
C SER A 374 -12.65 13.91 19.21
N TYR A 375 -12.33 13.57 20.45
CA TYR A 375 -10.98 13.63 20.98
C TYR A 375 -10.66 12.36 21.77
N THR A 376 -9.77 11.53 21.23
CA THR A 376 -9.52 10.17 21.75
C THR A 376 -8.13 10.00 22.31
N PHE A 377 -8.06 9.47 23.54
CA PHE A 377 -6.84 8.98 24.17
C PHE A 377 -6.71 7.48 23.95
N THR A 378 -5.63 7.06 23.29
CA THR A 378 -5.30 5.64 23.05
C THR A 378 -4.27 5.13 24.07
N LYS A 379 -3.96 3.83 24.03
CA LYS A 379 -2.93 3.25 24.93
C LYS A 379 -1.56 3.88 24.71
N GLU A 380 -1.20 4.23 23.48
CA GLU A 380 0.07 4.89 23.18
C GLU A 380 0.17 6.29 23.82
N MET A 381 -0.96 6.93 24.10
CA MET A 381 -1.03 8.24 24.75
C MET A 381 -1.00 8.18 26.28
N GLY A 382 -0.83 6.99 26.87
CA GLY A 382 -0.68 6.84 28.31
C GLY A 382 -1.98 6.57 29.07
N LEU A 383 -2.85 5.70 28.55
CA LEU A 383 -3.99 5.20 29.35
C LEU A 383 -3.50 4.54 30.66
N PRO A 384 -4.25 4.69 31.77
CA PRO A 384 -3.94 4.02 33.03
C PRO A 384 -3.78 2.51 32.84
N ALA A 385 -2.83 1.90 33.55
CA ALA A 385 -2.61 0.44 33.51
C ALA A 385 -3.87 -0.38 33.91
N ASP A 386 -4.75 0.21 34.72
CA ASP A 386 -6.08 -0.31 35.08
C ASP A 386 -7.18 0.25 34.16
N SER A 387 -7.02 0.08 32.83
CA SER A 387 -8.04 0.44 31.83
C SER A 387 -9.08 -0.67 31.60
N GLY A 388 -8.93 -1.80 32.29
CA GLY A 388 -9.82 -2.96 32.18
C GLY A 388 -9.92 -3.47 30.74
N LYS A 389 -11.16 -3.56 30.23
CA LYS A 389 -11.45 -4.02 28.87
C LYS A 389 -11.33 -2.93 27.80
N TYR A 390 -11.08 -1.67 28.17
CA TYR A 390 -11.11 -0.56 27.23
C TYR A 390 -9.74 -0.30 26.59
N SER A 391 -9.71 -0.11 25.28
CA SER A 391 -8.52 0.25 24.51
C SER A 391 -8.31 1.75 24.36
N ALA A 392 -9.39 2.54 24.46
CA ALA A 392 -9.36 3.99 24.32
C ALA A 392 -10.44 4.68 25.17
N VAL A 393 -10.25 5.96 25.44
CA VAL A 393 -11.26 6.86 26.02
C VAL A 393 -11.47 8.02 25.05
N SER A 394 -12.69 8.20 24.56
CA SER A 394 -13.04 9.26 23.61
C SER A 394 -14.01 10.24 24.23
N PHE A 395 -13.65 11.53 24.23
CA PHE A 395 -14.57 12.63 24.50
C PHE A 395 -15.28 13.00 23.21
N VAL A 396 -16.61 12.98 23.23
CA VAL A 396 -17.44 13.30 22.06
C VAL A 396 -18.62 14.16 22.46
N ASN A 397 -19.22 14.88 21.53
CA ASN A 397 -20.58 15.41 21.71
C ASN A 397 -21.60 14.54 20.97
N GLN A 398 -22.90 14.80 21.20
CA GLN A 398 -23.96 14.04 20.55
C GLN A 398 -23.89 14.12 19.03
N ARG A 399 -23.55 15.31 18.49
CA ARG A 399 -23.44 15.54 17.05
C ARG A 399 -22.42 14.61 16.37
N TRP A 400 -21.26 14.37 16.99
CA TRP A 400 -20.28 13.42 16.46
C TRP A 400 -20.87 12.00 16.37
N LEU A 401 -21.54 11.54 17.43
CA LEU A 401 -22.20 10.23 17.44
C LEU A 401 -23.25 10.14 16.32
N ASP A 402 -24.05 11.18 16.11
CA ASP A 402 -25.08 11.19 15.06
C ASP A 402 -24.46 11.13 13.65
N LEU A 403 -23.30 11.76 13.44
CA LEU A 403 -22.56 11.70 12.18
C LEU A 403 -22.01 10.30 11.90
N VAL A 404 -21.35 9.67 12.89
CA VAL A 404 -20.65 8.38 12.70
C VAL A 404 -21.53 7.15 12.87
N THR A 405 -22.75 7.32 13.39
CA THR A 405 -23.74 6.23 13.51
C THR A 405 -24.83 6.30 12.45
N LYS A 406 -24.71 7.22 11.48
CA LYS A 406 -25.64 7.36 10.36
C LYS A 406 -25.66 6.09 9.51
N GLY A 407 -26.76 5.33 9.61
CA GLY A 407 -26.94 4.04 8.91
C GLY A 407 -26.49 2.81 9.72
N ALA A 408 -26.00 2.98 10.95
CA ALA A 408 -25.76 1.90 11.89
C ALA A 408 -27.10 1.38 12.49
N PRO A 409 -27.12 0.21 13.16
CA PRO A 409 -28.30 -0.23 13.90
C PRO A 409 -28.78 0.87 14.86
N GLN A 410 -30.10 0.97 15.10
CA GLN A 410 -30.75 2.01 15.93
C GLN A 410 -30.20 2.17 17.38
N SER A 411 -29.22 1.37 17.79
CA SER A 411 -28.50 1.49 19.06
C SER A 411 -27.01 1.16 18.87
N ALA A 412 -26.28 1.90 18.05
CA ALA A 412 -24.84 1.67 17.80
C ALA A 412 -23.96 1.83 19.06
N VAL A 413 -24.43 2.62 20.02
CA VAL A 413 -23.82 2.79 21.35
C VAL A 413 -24.84 2.49 22.43
N LYS A 414 -24.37 2.04 23.59
CA LYS A 414 -25.20 1.77 24.77
C LYS A 414 -24.62 2.40 26.04
N PRO A 415 -25.47 2.81 27.00
CA PRO A 415 -25.01 3.34 28.28
C PRO A 415 -24.15 2.35 29.08
N VAL A 416 -23.18 2.88 29.80
CA VAL A 416 -22.31 2.16 30.74
C VAL A 416 -22.61 2.64 32.15
N PRO A 417 -23.02 1.74 33.07
CA PRO A 417 -23.20 2.12 34.47
C PRO A 417 -21.88 2.61 35.07
N TYR A 418 -21.87 3.77 35.71
CA TYR A 418 -20.67 4.38 36.31
C TYR A 418 -19.86 3.41 37.19
N ARG A 419 -20.55 2.57 37.97
CA ARG A 419 -19.92 1.58 38.86
C ARG A 419 -19.15 0.46 38.14
N SER A 420 -19.40 0.29 36.84
CA SER A 420 -18.75 -0.74 36.00
C SER A 420 -17.50 -0.22 35.28
N ILE A 421 -17.21 1.08 35.39
CA ILE A 421 -16.04 1.70 34.77
C ILE A 421 -14.85 1.55 35.73
N PRO A 422 -13.68 1.10 35.25
CA PRO A 422 -12.46 1.02 36.05
C PRO A 422 -12.15 2.35 36.74
N LYS A 423 -11.72 2.29 38.01
CA LYS A 423 -11.44 3.49 38.81
C LYS A 423 -10.33 4.34 38.19
N GLY A 424 -9.33 3.70 37.59
CA GLY A 424 -8.25 4.38 36.86
C GLY A 424 -8.78 5.27 35.73
N LEU A 425 -9.71 4.77 34.92
CA LEU A 425 -10.30 5.55 33.81
C LEU A 425 -11.19 6.68 34.31
N ILE A 426 -11.97 6.45 35.37
CA ILE A 426 -12.77 7.52 35.98
C ILE A 426 -11.88 8.64 36.54
N GLN A 427 -10.74 8.27 37.15
CA GLN A 427 -9.77 9.24 37.66
C GLN A 427 -9.13 10.02 36.51
N MET A 428 -8.72 9.34 35.43
CA MET A 428 -8.21 9.99 34.22
C MET A 428 -9.23 10.96 33.64
N VAL A 429 -10.47 10.52 33.41
CA VAL A 429 -11.53 11.39 32.87
C VAL A 429 -11.75 12.61 33.77
N ARG A 430 -11.65 12.46 35.10
CA ARG A 430 -11.76 13.57 36.06
C ARG A 430 -10.57 14.52 35.99
N GLU A 431 -9.36 14.02 35.82
CA GLU A 431 -8.14 14.82 35.72
C GLU A 431 -8.10 15.59 34.40
N GLU A 432 -8.38 14.92 33.28
CA GLU A 432 -8.48 15.52 31.96
C GLU A 432 -9.60 16.57 31.91
N THR A 433 -10.82 16.24 32.36
CA THR A 433 -11.91 17.23 32.40
C THR A 433 -11.58 18.43 33.28
N LYS A 434 -10.83 18.26 34.37
CA LYS A 434 -10.37 19.38 35.19
C LYS A 434 -9.39 20.26 34.44
N LEU A 435 -8.41 19.68 33.75
CA LEU A 435 -7.37 20.38 33.00
C LEU A 435 -7.93 21.16 31.81
N LEU A 436 -8.86 20.53 31.07
CA LEU A 436 -9.45 21.06 29.85
C LEU A 436 -10.56 22.10 30.10
N SER A 437 -11.03 22.25 31.35
CA SER A 437 -12.24 23.02 31.67
C SER A 437 -12.08 24.54 31.78
N ARG A 438 -13.18 25.26 31.52
CA ARG A 438 -13.32 26.73 31.65
C ARG A 438 -13.32 27.24 33.08
N HIS A 439 -13.99 26.54 33.99
CA HIS A 439 -14.23 27.03 35.36
C HIS A 439 -13.88 25.99 36.44
N GLY A 440 -13.08 24.99 36.09
CA GLY A 440 -12.90 23.80 36.92
C GLY A 440 -14.16 22.94 36.87
N PHE A 441 -14.03 21.67 36.46
CA PHE A 441 -15.18 20.78 36.35
C PHE A 441 -15.82 20.51 37.72
N SER A 442 -17.00 21.08 37.98
CA SER A 442 -17.74 20.86 39.23
C SER A 442 -18.25 19.41 39.32
N ARG A 443 -18.56 18.93 40.54
CA ARG A 443 -19.16 17.58 40.72
C ARG A 443 -20.48 17.43 39.95
N GLU A 444 -21.24 18.51 39.85
CA GLU A 444 -22.51 18.55 39.11
C GLU A 444 -22.28 18.44 37.60
N SER A 445 -21.32 19.20 37.05
CA SER A 445 -20.95 19.13 35.63
C SER A 445 -20.41 17.76 35.23
N PHE A 446 -19.63 17.13 36.13
CA PHE A 446 -19.19 15.74 35.96
C PHE A 446 -20.34 14.74 35.96
N GLY A 447 -21.40 15.00 36.74
CA GLY A 447 -22.60 14.18 36.78
C GLY A 447 -23.45 14.25 35.51
N GLN A 448 -23.25 15.27 34.68
CA GLN A 448 -23.95 15.42 33.39
C GLN A 448 -23.29 14.65 32.26
N LEU A 449 -22.04 14.19 32.43
CA LEU A 449 -21.36 13.35 31.45
C LEU A 449 -22.06 12.00 31.33
N GLN A 450 -22.31 11.58 30.08
CA GLN A 450 -22.85 10.24 29.82
C GLN A 450 -21.71 9.31 29.42
N PHE A 451 -21.64 8.15 30.05
CA PHE A 451 -20.69 7.12 29.70
C PHE A 451 -21.37 6.09 28.81
N MET A 452 -20.81 5.87 27.63
CA MET A 452 -21.31 4.93 26.64
C MET A 452 -20.19 3.99 26.16
N GLN A 453 -20.60 2.92 25.51
CA GLN A 453 -19.71 1.99 24.82
C GLN A 453 -20.38 1.50 23.52
N PRO A 454 -19.61 1.11 22.51
CA PRO A 454 -20.15 0.48 21.30
C PRO A 454 -20.95 -0.79 21.63
N VAL A 455 -21.97 -1.10 20.82
CA VAL A 455 -22.63 -2.41 20.89
C VAL A 455 -21.75 -3.50 20.28
N LYS A 456 -21.99 -4.75 20.69
CA LYS A 456 -21.17 -5.88 20.25
C LYS A 456 -21.26 -6.03 18.72
N GLY A 457 -20.11 -6.06 18.06
CA GLY A 457 -20.00 -6.17 16.61
C GLY A 457 -20.04 -4.85 15.85
N PHE A 458 -20.14 -3.71 16.56
CA PHE A 458 -20.00 -2.38 15.97
C PHE A 458 -18.67 -1.76 16.41
N GLN A 459 -17.85 -1.37 15.44
CA GLN A 459 -16.62 -0.61 15.68
C GLN A 459 -16.94 0.87 15.52
N LEU A 460 -16.85 1.63 16.60
CA LEU A 460 -17.16 3.05 16.59
C LEU A 460 -15.97 3.84 16.02
N PRO A 461 -16.18 4.71 15.02
CA PRO A 461 -15.15 5.62 14.51
C PRO A 461 -14.94 6.80 15.47
N VAL A 462 -13.71 7.01 15.91
CA VAL A 462 -13.33 8.14 16.78
C VAL A 462 -12.05 8.79 16.30
N ALA A 463 -11.95 10.12 16.38
CA ALA A 463 -10.78 10.86 15.94
C ALA A 463 -9.68 10.86 17.01
N GLN A 464 -8.43 10.63 16.59
CA GLN A 464 -7.28 10.60 17.48
C GLN A 464 -7.00 11.99 18.08
N GLY A 465 -6.77 12.08 19.40
CA GLY A 465 -6.46 13.34 20.06
C GLY A 465 -5.14 13.95 19.57
N GLY A 466 -5.14 15.23 19.20
CA GLY A 466 -3.96 15.91 18.66
C GLY A 466 -3.61 15.56 17.20
N GLY A 467 -4.44 14.74 16.55
CA GLY A 467 -4.24 14.28 15.18
C GLY A 467 -5.56 13.85 14.53
N GLY A 468 -6.58 14.73 14.55
CA GLY A 468 -7.94 14.46 14.09
C GLY A 468 -8.11 14.15 12.60
N GLN A 469 -7.01 14.01 11.86
CA GLN A 469 -6.97 13.60 10.46
C GLN A 469 -7.02 12.07 10.27
N SER A 470 -6.94 11.29 11.36
CA SER A 470 -7.08 9.82 11.34
C SER A 470 -8.25 9.36 12.21
N LEU A 471 -8.94 8.30 11.77
CA LEU A 471 -10.01 7.65 12.53
C LEU A 471 -9.52 6.34 13.14
N HIS A 472 -9.78 6.16 14.42
CA HIS A 472 -9.62 4.89 15.11
C HIS A 472 -10.96 4.16 15.19
N PHE A 473 -11.02 2.94 14.67
CA PHE A 473 -12.20 2.08 14.71
C PHE A 473 -12.03 1.04 15.80
N ALA A 474 -12.81 1.15 16.87
CA ALA A 474 -12.69 0.23 18.00
C ALA A 474 -14.06 -0.13 18.59
N ASP A 475 -14.21 -1.39 19.00
CA ASP A 475 -15.41 -1.93 19.64
C ASP A 475 -15.33 -1.91 21.19
N ASP A 476 -14.18 -1.50 21.72
CA ASP A 476 -13.83 -1.47 23.14
C ASP A 476 -13.39 -0.07 23.60
N VAL A 477 -14.06 0.98 23.10
CA VAL A 477 -13.84 2.38 23.52
C VAL A 477 -14.84 2.79 24.61
N LEU A 478 -14.34 3.47 25.65
CA LEU A 478 -15.19 4.20 26.59
C LEU A 478 -15.50 5.58 25.99
N VAL A 479 -16.76 5.81 25.66
CA VAL A 479 -17.23 7.07 25.09
C VAL A 479 -17.76 7.95 26.21
N VAL A 480 -17.19 9.14 26.36
CA VAL A 480 -17.62 10.17 27.31
C VAL A 480 -18.35 11.25 26.51
N VAL A 481 -19.67 11.25 26.59
CA VAL A 481 -20.52 12.23 25.89
C VAL A 481 -20.60 13.49 26.72
N VAL A 482 -20.08 14.58 26.15
CA VAL A 482 -20.08 15.93 26.70
C VAL A 482 -21.35 16.65 26.22
N PRO A 483 -22.20 17.16 27.13
CA PRO A 483 -23.47 17.79 26.75
C PRO A 483 -23.33 19.12 26.01
N SER A 484 -22.34 19.93 26.39
CA SER A 484 -22.03 21.24 25.81
C SER A 484 -20.51 21.39 25.75
N ILE A 485 -19.93 21.47 24.56
CA ILE A 485 -18.48 21.61 24.39
C ILE A 485 -18.02 22.99 24.83
N TYR A 486 -18.82 24.03 24.60
CA TYR A 486 -18.47 25.39 25.01
C TYR A 486 -18.43 25.57 26.53
N ASP A 487 -19.41 24.98 27.24
CA ASP A 487 -19.48 25.07 28.70
C ASP A 487 -18.46 24.14 29.37
N ALA A 488 -18.14 23.00 28.73
CA ALA A 488 -17.20 22.03 29.27
C ALA A 488 -15.75 22.49 29.17
N PHE A 489 -15.34 23.10 28.05
CA PHE A 489 -13.94 23.36 27.73
C PHE A 489 -13.60 24.86 27.71
N ASN A 490 -12.38 25.21 28.13
CA ASN A 490 -11.87 26.58 28.05
C ASN A 490 -11.53 26.98 26.61
N ASP A 491 -11.40 28.28 26.36
CA ASP A 491 -11.15 28.83 25.02
C ASP A 491 -9.85 28.30 24.39
N SER A 492 -8.79 28.13 25.20
CA SER A 492 -7.51 27.55 24.77
C SER A 492 -7.66 26.10 24.31
N THR A 493 -8.38 25.29 25.07
CA THR A 493 -8.67 23.89 24.74
C THR A 493 -9.49 23.80 23.46
N LEU A 494 -10.53 24.63 23.33
CA LEU A 494 -11.36 24.67 22.12
C LEU A 494 -10.53 25.05 20.89
N THR A 495 -9.61 26.00 21.04
CA THR A 495 -8.71 26.45 19.97
C THR A 495 -7.73 25.34 19.58
N SER A 496 -7.13 24.66 20.57
CA SER A 496 -6.26 23.51 20.35
C SER A 496 -6.99 22.35 19.66
N MET A 497 -8.19 21.99 20.10
CA MET A 497 -8.98 20.92 19.48
C MET A 497 -9.48 21.29 18.08
N ALA A 498 -9.75 22.58 17.81
CA ALA A 498 -10.09 23.05 16.47
C ALA A 498 -8.87 22.98 15.54
N SER A 499 -7.69 23.41 15.99
CA SER A 499 -6.48 23.39 15.17
C SER A 499 -5.98 21.98 14.86
N THR A 500 -6.24 21.01 15.73
CA THR A 500 -5.91 19.59 15.49
C THR A 500 -7.02 18.81 14.79
N SER A 501 -8.05 19.49 14.25
CA SER A 501 -9.20 18.87 13.57
C SER A 501 -9.99 17.88 14.42
N ASN A 502 -9.95 18.00 15.75
CA ASN A 502 -10.79 17.24 16.67
C ASN A 502 -12.16 17.89 16.88
N ILE A 503 -12.28 19.21 16.64
CA ILE A 503 -13.54 19.94 16.46
C ILE A 503 -13.75 20.18 14.98
N VAL A 504 -14.90 19.75 14.47
CA VAL A 504 -15.28 19.90 13.06
C VAL A 504 -16.64 20.57 12.95
N PHE A 505 -16.82 21.36 11.90
CA PHE A 505 -18.03 22.12 11.60
C PHE A 505 -18.75 21.51 10.40
N THR A 506 -20.06 21.71 10.31
CA THR A 506 -20.86 21.23 9.17
C THR A 506 -21.03 22.33 8.12
N GLY A 507 -20.52 22.08 6.92
CA GLY A 507 -20.71 22.90 5.73
C GLY A 507 -19.80 24.13 5.65
N VAL A 508 -19.17 24.34 4.50
CA VAL A 508 -18.22 25.44 4.27
C VAL A 508 -18.89 26.81 4.38
N ALA A 509 -19.97 27.05 3.64
CA ALA A 509 -20.59 28.38 3.58
C ALA A 509 -21.10 28.84 4.96
N ALA A 510 -21.67 27.91 5.73
CA ALA A 510 -22.12 28.18 7.10
C ALA A 510 -20.94 28.50 8.02
N THR A 511 -19.84 27.76 7.91
CA THR A 511 -18.63 27.97 8.71
C THR A 511 -17.91 29.28 8.33
N GLN A 512 -17.88 29.64 7.04
CA GLN A 512 -17.35 30.92 6.58
C GLN A 512 -18.15 32.10 7.14
N GLN A 513 -19.47 31.97 7.16
CA GLN A 513 -20.34 32.98 7.74
C GLN A 513 -20.10 33.10 9.25
N LEU A 514 -19.89 31.99 9.96
CA LEU A 514 -19.52 32.00 11.38
C LEU A 514 -18.20 32.73 11.61
N LEU A 515 -17.15 32.45 10.83
CA LEU A 515 -15.88 33.18 10.93
C LEU A 515 -16.09 34.69 10.75
N LYS A 516 -16.82 35.08 9.70
CA LYS A 516 -17.13 36.49 9.42
C LYS A 516 -17.91 37.16 10.55
N ASN A 517 -18.94 36.50 11.10
CA ASN A 517 -19.75 37.05 12.19
C ASN A 517 -18.94 37.30 13.47
N HIS A 518 -17.88 36.53 13.68
CA HIS A 518 -17.00 36.66 14.83
C HIS A 518 -15.75 37.50 14.58
N GLY A 519 -15.64 38.17 13.43
CA GLY A 519 -14.47 39.00 13.10
C GLY A 519 -13.20 38.17 12.84
N LEU A 520 -13.36 36.90 12.47
CA LEU A 520 -12.30 35.95 12.18
C LEU A 520 -12.04 35.79 10.68
N ASP A 521 -12.73 36.58 9.84
CA ASP A 521 -12.41 36.66 8.42
C ASP A 521 -11.16 37.51 8.19
N VAL A 522 -10.48 37.28 7.07
CA VAL A 522 -9.18 37.90 6.77
C VAL A 522 -9.23 39.42 6.90
N ARG A 523 -10.32 40.10 6.54
CA ARG A 523 -10.38 41.57 6.65
C ARG A 523 -10.41 42.02 8.11
N ALA A 524 -11.28 41.41 8.91
CA ALA A 524 -11.41 41.73 10.32
C ALA A 524 -10.13 41.40 11.12
N LEU A 525 -9.46 40.28 10.84
CA LEU A 525 -8.18 39.94 11.47
C LEU A 525 -7.13 41.04 11.21
N ARG A 526 -7.03 41.52 9.96
CA ARG A 526 -6.09 42.58 9.57
C ARG A 526 -6.40 43.91 10.24
N GLU A 527 -7.67 44.25 10.40
CA GLU A 527 -8.11 45.46 11.14
C GLU A 527 -7.70 45.42 12.62
N HIS A 528 -7.56 44.22 13.20
CA HIS A 528 -7.11 44.01 14.57
C HIS A 528 -5.59 43.80 14.69
N GLY A 529 -4.83 44.00 13.60
CA GLY A 529 -3.38 43.86 13.59
C GLY A 529 -2.87 42.41 13.59
N ILE A 530 -3.74 41.44 13.33
CA ILE A 530 -3.38 40.03 13.23
C ILE A 530 -2.95 39.73 11.79
N HIS A 531 -1.76 39.15 11.66
CA HIS A 531 -1.16 38.86 10.37
C HIS A 531 -1.45 37.45 9.85
N GLY A 532 -1.83 36.53 10.73
CA GLY A 532 -2.32 35.21 10.40
C GLY A 532 -3.70 35.18 9.74
N GLU A 533 -4.07 34.01 9.26
CA GLU A 533 -5.36 33.76 8.62
C GLU A 533 -5.99 32.46 9.09
N LEU A 534 -7.33 32.44 9.15
CA LEU A 534 -8.13 31.26 9.44
C LEU A 534 -8.81 30.78 8.17
N HIS A 535 -8.58 29.52 7.82
CA HIS A 535 -9.12 28.90 6.62
C HIS A 535 -9.95 27.68 6.96
N ILE A 536 -10.92 27.38 6.11
CA ILE A 536 -11.80 26.22 6.27
C ILE A 536 -11.37 25.17 5.27
N ALA A 537 -11.22 23.92 5.72
CA ALA A 537 -10.95 22.81 4.84
C ALA A 537 -11.69 21.56 5.25
N TYR A 538 -11.88 20.66 4.29
CA TYR A 538 -12.64 19.44 4.49
C TYR A 538 -11.79 18.35 5.11
N ILE A 539 -12.36 17.64 6.08
CA ILE A 539 -11.62 16.62 6.84
C ILE A 539 -11.45 15.30 6.09
N ALA A 540 -12.30 15.04 5.09
CA ALA A 540 -12.31 13.78 4.35
C ALA A 540 -11.22 13.70 3.25
N GLU A 541 -10.54 14.82 2.94
CA GLU A 541 -9.56 14.94 1.86
C GLU A 541 -8.39 13.94 1.98
N ASP A 542 -7.73 13.93 3.13
CA ASP A 542 -6.55 13.08 3.36
C ASP A 542 -6.92 11.61 3.62
N GLY A 543 -8.04 11.36 4.30
CA GLY A 543 -8.51 10.01 4.66
C GLY A 543 -8.90 9.15 3.46
N ILE A 544 -9.57 9.73 2.46
CA ILE A 544 -9.97 9.02 1.23
C ILE A 544 -8.74 8.63 0.40
N LEU A 545 -7.75 9.52 0.32
CA LEU A 545 -6.53 9.31 -0.47
C LEU A 545 -5.69 8.16 0.07
N GLN A 546 -5.49 8.10 1.38
CA GLN A 546 -4.75 7.03 2.06
C GLN A 546 -5.45 5.67 1.90
N ALA A 547 -6.77 5.62 2.04
CA ALA A 547 -7.54 4.38 1.93
C ALA A 547 -7.40 3.73 0.53
N GLN A 548 -7.41 4.53 -0.53
CA GLN A 548 -7.25 4.05 -1.91
C GLN A 548 -5.84 3.51 -2.19
N PHE A 549 -4.79 4.11 -1.61
CA PHE A 549 -3.42 3.58 -1.75
C PHE A 549 -3.30 2.17 -1.16
N ALA A 550 -3.88 1.95 0.01
CA ALA A 550 -3.76 0.68 0.70
C ALA A 550 -4.54 -0.46 0.02
N ALA A 551 -5.67 -0.18 -0.63
CA ALA A 551 -6.40 -1.17 -1.43
C ALA A 551 -5.54 -1.78 -2.56
N ASN A 552 -4.69 -0.97 -3.20
CA ASN A 552 -3.76 -1.44 -4.23
C ASN A 552 -2.63 -2.32 -3.66
N VAL A 553 -2.16 -2.01 -2.45
CA VAL A 553 -1.16 -2.82 -1.73
C VAL A 553 -1.70 -4.23 -1.43
N VAL A 554 -2.99 -4.35 -1.06
CA VAL A 554 -3.65 -5.64 -0.79
C VAL A 554 -3.64 -6.55 -2.02
N ARG A 555 -4.04 -6.00 -3.18
CA ARG A 555 -4.09 -6.77 -4.44
C ARG A 555 -2.69 -7.28 -4.81
N LEU A 556 -1.68 -6.43 -4.71
CA LEU A 556 -0.30 -6.80 -5.02
C LEU A 556 0.25 -7.90 -4.12
N GLN A 557 0.12 -7.75 -2.80
CA GLN A 557 0.65 -8.75 -1.86
C GLN A 557 0.01 -10.13 -2.08
N SER A 558 -1.28 -10.16 -2.42
CA SER A 558 -2.00 -11.39 -2.77
C SER A 558 -1.36 -12.10 -3.99
N PHE A 559 -1.07 -11.36 -5.07
CA PHE A 559 -0.42 -11.93 -6.25
C PHE A 559 1.04 -12.31 -6.01
N ALA A 560 1.77 -11.55 -5.21
CA ALA A 560 3.15 -11.88 -4.82
C ALA A 560 3.20 -13.21 -4.05
N LEU A 561 2.25 -13.45 -3.15
CA LEU A 561 2.14 -14.70 -2.43
C LEU A 561 1.89 -15.89 -3.37
N ILE A 562 0.98 -15.74 -4.34
CA ILE A 562 0.73 -16.77 -5.36
C ILE A 562 2.01 -17.08 -6.16
N ALA A 563 2.76 -16.05 -6.58
CA ALA A 563 4.01 -16.22 -7.30
C ALA A 563 5.08 -16.96 -6.47
N LEU A 564 5.19 -16.66 -5.18
CA LEU A 564 6.06 -17.37 -4.25
C LEU A 564 5.68 -18.85 -4.12
N VAL A 565 4.38 -19.16 -3.99
CA VAL A 565 3.87 -20.54 -3.92
C VAL A 565 4.26 -21.32 -5.18
N VAL A 566 4.11 -20.72 -6.36
CA VAL A 566 4.53 -21.32 -7.63
C VAL A 566 6.05 -21.54 -7.67
N ALA A 567 6.85 -20.53 -7.27
CA ALA A 567 8.31 -20.63 -7.24
C ALA A 567 8.79 -21.76 -6.34
N PHE A 568 8.24 -21.87 -5.13
CA PHE A 568 8.53 -22.95 -4.19
C PHE A 568 8.16 -24.31 -4.78
N THR A 569 6.96 -24.44 -5.36
CA THR A 569 6.51 -25.69 -5.98
C THR A 569 7.47 -26.15 -7.09
N VAL A 570 7.88 -25.24 -7.97
CA VAL A 570 8.84 -25.53 -9.05
C VAL A 570 10.19 -25.94 -8.46
N ALA A 571 10.71 -25.21 -7.48
CA ALA A 571 11.98 -25.54 -6.82
C ALA A 571 11.94 -26.93 -6.16
N THR A 572 10.86 -27.26 -5.45
CA THR A 572 10.67 -28.57 -4.80
C THR A 572 10.59 -29.71 -5.82
N VAL A 573 9.85 -29.53 -6.92
CA VAL A 573 9.77 -30.53 -8.00
C VAL A 573 11.14 -30.79 -8.62
N ILE A 574 11.94 -29.74 -8.86
CA ILE A 574 13.28 -29.88 -9.45
C ILE A 574 14.23 -30.58 -8.47
N SER A 575 14.24 -30.17 -7.21
CA SER A 575 15.04 -30.78 -6.17
C SER A 575 14.71 -32.28 -6.01
N ALA A 576 13.42 -32.62 -6.05
CA ALA A 576 12.94 -34.00 -6.04
C ALA A 576 13.39 -34.77 -7.29
N LEU A 577 13.31 -34.18 -8.49
CA LEU A 577 13.75 -34.77 -9.74
C LEU A 577 15.25 -35.05 -9.76
N ILE A 578 16.08 -34.07 -9.37
CA ILE A 578 17.54 -34.22 -9.27
C ILE A 578 17.86 -35.37 -8.30
N THR A 579 17.19 -35.41 -7.14
CA THR A 579 17.39 -36.47 -6.14
C THR A 579 16.99 -37.84 -6.68
N ALA A 580 15.86 -37.94 -7.39
CA ALA A 580 15.40 -39.18 -8.00
C ALA A 580 16.37 -39.70 -9.09
N ILE A 581 16.91 -38.81 -9.94
CA ILE A 581 17.89 -39.19 -10.97
C ILE A 581 19.19 -39.70 -10.32
N LEU A 582 19.67 -39.03 -9.27
CA LEU A 582 20.89 -39.42 -8.58
C LEU A 582 20.76 -40.77 -7.86
N ARG A 583 19.57 -41.12 -7.39
CA ARG A 583 19.29 -42.39 -6.70
C ARG A 583 18.67 -43.46 -7.60
N ALA A 584 18.44 -43.20 -8.88
CA ALA A 584 17.77 -44.12 -9.79
C ALA A 584 18.43 -45.53 -9.80
N LYS A 585 19.76 -45.61 -9.74
CA LYS A 585 20.51 -46.89 -9.68
C LYS A 585 20.23 -47.72 -8.42
N HIS A 586 19.78 -47.09 -7.34
CA HIS A 586 19.43 -47.73 -6.08
C HIS A 586 17.92 -47.98 -5.95
N ASP A 587 17.10 -46.98 -6.31
CA ASP A 587 15.64 -47.04 -6.18
C ASP A 587 15.01 -48.05 -7.16
N PHE A 588 15.61 -48.24 -8.33
CA PHE A 588 15.12 -49.15 -9.37
C PHE A 588 15.12 -50.64 -8.94
N PRO A 589 16.25 -51.24 -8.50
CA PRO A 589 16.26 -52.63 -8.05
C PRO A 589 15.40 -52.86 -6.80
N LEU A 590 15.34 -51.90 -5.87
CA LEU A 590 14.46 -52.01 -4.69
C LEU A 590 12.98 -52.09 -5.09
N ARG A 591 12.56 -51.28 -6.08
CA ARG A 591 11.19 -51.32 -6.56
C ARG A 591 10.87 -52.62 -7.31
N LEU A 592 11.82 -53.15 -8.09
CA LEU A 592 11.68 -54.47 -8.74
C LEU A 592 11.61 -55.60 -7.71
N ALA A 593 12.31 -55.47 -6.58
CA ALA A 593 12.24 -56.40 -5.45
C ALA A 593 10.94 -56.31 -4.63
N GLY A 594 9.90 -55.60 -5.12
CA GLY A 594 8.58 -55.53 -4.49
C GLY A 594 8.43 -54.49 -3.38
N GLN A 595 9.47 -53.69 -3.08
CA GLN A 595 9.38 -52.64 -2.05
C GLN A 595 8.35 -51.57 -2.44
N SER A 596 7.58 -51.09 -1.47
CA SER A 596 6.59 -50.02 -1.68
C SER A 596 7.28 -48.66 -1.88
N TRP A 597 6.63 -47.76 -2.62
CA TRP A 597 7.13 -46.39 -2.81
C TRP A 597 7.33 -45.67 -1.47
N ALA A 598 6.43 -45.87 -0.50
CA ALA A 598 6.56 -45.27 0.83
C ALA A 598 7.89 -45.66 1.49
N ARG A 599 8.28 -46.95 1.44
CA ARG A 599 9.52 -47.43 2.07
C ARG A 599 10.78 -46.94 1.36
N ILE A 600 10.76 -46.85 0.02
CA ILE A 600 11.87 -46.31 -0.78
C ILE A 600 12.08 -44.81 -0.50
N LEU A 601 10.98 -44.06 -0.36
CA LEU A 601 10.99 -42.60 -0.18
C LEU A 601 11.17 -42.15 1.27
N TRP A 602 10.94 -43.05 2.25
CA TRP A 602 10.85 -42.72 3.66
C TRP A 602 12.05 -41.89 4.18
N ASN A 603 13.26 -42.42 4.03
CA ASN A 603 14.47 -41.80 4.58
C ASN A 603 14.83 -40.44 3.98
N ARG A 604 14.32 -40.11 2.79
CA ARG A 604 14.57 -38.81 2.14
C ARG A 604 13.48 -37.80 2.46
N VAL A 605 12.22 -38.23 2.39
CA VAL A 605 11.06 -37.37 2.67
C VAL A 605 11.06 -36.96 4.13
N VAL A 606 11.31 -37.87 5.07
CA VAL A 606 11.34 -37.55 6.52
C VAL A 606 12.39 -36.49 6.85
N LYS A 607 13.58 -36.54 6.23
CA LYS A 607 14.63 -35.53 6.46
C LYS A 607 14.20 -34.15 5.99
N GLU A 608 13.62 -34.06 4.80
CA GLU A 608 13.12 -32.78 4.28
C GLU A 608 11.92 -32.27 5.07
N LEU A 609 11.02 -33.15 5.52
CA LEU A 609 9.91 -32.77 6.40
C LEU A 609 10.40 -32.26 7.75
N LEU A 610 11.39 -32.90 8.39
CA LEU A 610 11.94 -32.43 9.66
C LEU A 610 12.58 -31.04 9.52
N ILE A 611 13.35 -30.82 8.45
CA ILE A 611 13.94 -29.51 8.16
C ILE A 611 12.83 -28.48 7.89
N GLY A 612 11.84 -28.83 7.07
CA GLY A 612 10.70 -27.97 6.75
C GLY A 612 9.89 -27.57 7.98
N THR A 613 9.58 -28.53 8.86
CA THR A 613 8.88 -28.29 10.12
C THR A 613 9.70 -27.41 11.05
N GLY A 614 11.01 -27.64 11.17
CA GLY A 614 11.90 -26.79 11.98
C GLY A 614 11.94 -25.34 11.48
N LEU A 615 12.08 -25.15 10.16
CA LEU A 615 12.06 -23.82 9.54
C LEU A 615 10.70 -23.13 9.71
N ALA A 616 9.60 -23.85 9.51
CA ALA A 616 8.25 -23.33 9.74
C ALA A 616 8.06 -22.90 11.20
N GLY A 617 8.54 -23.71 12.16
CA GLY A 617 8.49 -23.39 13.59
C GLY A 617 9.22 -22.08 13.93
N ILE A 618 10.41 -21.86 13.36
CA ILE A 618 11.16 -20.60 13.53
C ILE A 618 10.36 -19.41 12.99
N VAL A 619 9.79 -19.53 11.79
CA VAL A 619 9.01 -18.43 11.20
C VAL A 619 7.74 -18.16 12.01
N VAL A 620 7.07 -19.21 12.49
CA VAL A 620 5.89 -19.08 13.37
C VAL A 620 6.24 -18.35 14.68
N MET A 621 7.39 -18.65 15.29
CA MET A 621 7.85 -17.95 16.50
C MET A 621 8.13 -16.46 16.28
N LEU A 622 8.46 -16.05 15.06
CA LEU A 622 8.76 -14.67 14.70
C LEU A 622 7.52 -13.88 14.22
N GLN A 623 6.38 -14.54 14.04
CA GLN A 623 5.17 -13.91 13.51
C GLN A 623 4.17 -13.52 14.61
N ARG A 624 3.31 -12.53 14.28
CA ARG A 624 2.24 -12.06 15.18
C ARG A 624 1.13 -13.11 15.33
N PRO A 625 0.47 -13.19 16.51
CA PRO A 625 -0.57 -14.20 16.78
C PRO A 625 -1.71 -14.18 15.75
N ASP A 626 -2.09 -12.99 15.31
CA ASP A 626 -3.25 -12.72 14.45
C ASP A 626 -3.09 -13.29 13.02
N ALA A 627 -1.85 -13.64 12.65
CA ALA A 627 -1.46 -14.14 11.34
C ALA A 627 -1.19 -15.66 11.30
N MET A 628 -1.26 -16.36 12.44
CA MET A 628 -0.84 -17.76 12.54
C MET A 628 -1.62 -18.72 11.64
N GLU A 629 -2.91 -18.48 11.42
CA GLU A 629 -3.75 -19.37 10.58
C GLU A 629 -3.22 -19.48 9.14
N ALA A 630 -2.90 -18.36 8.50
CA ALA A 630 -2.40 -18.35 7.12
C ALA A 630 -1.01 -18.99 7.01
N VAL A 631 -0.14 -18.75 7.99
CA VAL A 631 1.20 -19.35 8.06
C VAL A 631 1.08 -20.87 8.19
N LEU A 632 0.16 -21.37 9.02
CA LEU A 632 -0.08 -22.79 9.20
C LEU A 632 -0.60 -23.44 7.92
N VAL A 633 -1.55 -22.81 7.22
CA VAL A 633 -2.05 -23.32 5.92
C VAL A 633 -0.91 -23.45 4.91
N ILE A 634 -0.06 -22.42 4.80
CA ILE A 634 1.09 -22.44 3.88
C ILE A 634 2.16 -23.45 4.31
N ALA A 635 2.42 -23.60 5.61
CA ALA A 635 3.34 -24.60 6.12
C ALA A 635 2.83 -26.02 5.81
N VAL A 636 1.55 -26.28 6.03
CA VAL A 636 0.90 -27.56 5.68
C VAL A 636 0.99 -27.83 4.19
N TYR A 637 0.72 -26.83 3.35
CA TYR A 637 0.91 -26.94 1.91
C TYR A 637 2.36 -27.34 1.57
N GLY A 638 3.34 -26.67 2.16
CA GLY A 638 4.75 -27.00 1.96
C GLY A 638 5.11 -28.44 2.35
N LEU A 639 4.60 -28.89 3.50
CA LEU A 639 4.78 -30.26 3.98
C LEU A 639 4.07 -31.31 3.11
N LEU A 640 3.01 -30.96 2.38
CA LEU A 640 2.33 -31.85 1.43
C LEU A 640 2.98 -31.89 0.05
N VAL A 641 3.47 -30.75 -0.45
CA VAL A 641 4.08 -30.66 -1.79
C VAL A 641 5.38 -31.45 -1.88
N VAL A 642 6.19 -31.46 -0.82
CA VAL A 642 7.46 -32.21 -0.76
C VAL A 642 7.28 -33.71 -1.03
N PRO A 643 6.48 -34.48 -0.25
CA PRO A 643 6.30 -35.91 -0.47
C PRO A 643 5.67 -36.23 -1.83
N LEU A 644 4.68 -35.42 -2.28
CA LEU A 644 4.04 -35.59 -3.57
C LEU A 644 5.03 -35.42 -4.74
N SER A 645 5.87 -34.37 -4.66
CA SER A 645 6.92 -34.10 -5.65
C SER A 645 7.92 -35.25 -5.73
N HIS A 646 8.37 -35.77 -4.57
CA HIS A 646 9.26 -36.92 -4.49
C HIS A 646 8.64 -38.19 -5.07
N LEU A 647 7.37 -38.47 -4.78
CA LEU A 647 6.65 -39.62 -5.34
C LEU A 647 6.56 -39.54 -6.86
N PHE A 648 6.15 -38.39 -7.39
CA PHE A 648 5.99 -38.20 -8.83
C PHE A 648 7.34 -38.29 -9.56
N ALA A 649 8.37 -37.63 -9.03
CA ALA A 649 9.71 -37.63 -9.60
C ALA A 649 10.32 -39.05 -9.68
N THR A 650 10.17 -39.87 -8.63
CA THR A 650 10.70 -41.24 -8.65
C THR A 650 9.92 -42.14 -9.59
N ARG A 651 8.59 -42.03 -9.64
CA ARG A 651 7.77 -42.76 -10.63
C ARG A 651 8.16 -42.42 -12.06
N TYR A 652 8.38 -41.13 -12.32
CA TYR A 652 8.85 -40.66 -13.61
C TYR A 652 10.21 -41.25 -13.99
N CYS A 653 11.19 -41.20 -13.07
CA CYS A 653 12.52 -41.77 -13.30
C CYS A 653 12.48 -43.29 -13.51
N PHE A 654 11.69 -44.00 -12.72
CA PHE A 654 11.51 -45.45 -12.83
C PHE A 654 10.97 -45.85 -14.21
N ASN A 655 9.90 -45.19 -14.67
CA ASN A 655 9.35 -45.39 -16.02
C ASN A 655 10.36 -45.01 -17.12
N GLY A 656 11.17 -43.98 -16.89
CA GLY A 656 12.24 -43.56 -17.78
C GLY A 656 13.33 -44.62 -17.96
N VAL A 657 13.75 -45.28 -16.88
CA VAL A 657 14.72 -46.38 -16.89
C VAL A 657 14.15 -47.60 -17.63
N ILE A 658 12.89 -47.99 -17.36
CA ILE A 658 12.21 -49.09 -18.09
C ILE A 658 12.21 -48.83 -19.60
N ARG A 659 11.93 -47.59 -20.01
CA ARG A 659 11.85 -47.17 -21.42
C ARG A 659 13.22 -46.82 -22.03
N ARG A 660 14.33 -47.01 -21.31
CA ARG A 660 15.71 -46.62 -21.72
C ARG A 660 15.85 -45.15 -22.15
N ARG A 661 15.08 -44.25 -21.53
CA ARG A 661 15.08 -42.80 -21.85
C ARG A 661 15.97 -41.96 -20.94
N ILE A 662 16.36 -42.52 -19.79
CA ILE A 662 17.24 -41.91 -18.78
C ILE A 662 18.38 -42.88 -18.58
#